data_AF-A0A7X4DMB9-F1
#
_entry.id   AF-A0A7X4DMB9-F1
#
_cell.length_a   1.000
_cell.length_b   1.000
_cell.length_c   1.000
_cell.angle_alpha   90.00
_cell.angle_beta   90.00
_cell.angle_gamma   90.00
#
_symmetry.space_group_name_H-M   'P 1'
#
loop_
_entity.id
_entity.type
_entity.pdbx_description
1 polymer ?
#
loop_
_entity_poly.entity_id
_entity_poly.type
_entity_poly.pdbx_seq_one_letter_code
_entity_poly.pdbx_strand_id
1 'polypeptide(L)'
;MSLHGNALTGEIPPELGNLAAVRELSLSDNRLSGTIPPTLGQLSSASYLALDRNDLTGQIPAELSILHAIERLHLEFNDLTGSIPAEFGNLATLRELGLTGNHFMAGPIPTGITALPRLDALMAGGTGLCVPADPVVLAWLERVHKRRIVSCNRDEPPQAYLIQTVQSREFPVPLVADEEALLRVFVTAERPTTATIPAVRARFYRDDVETHVEEIPGKPTEIPTEVIENLLSKSANARIPGHVVQPGLEMVIEIDPERTLDPELGVATRIPESGRLPVEVHAMPVLDLTLVPFVWAEDPDHSIGEVVRGIAADPEDHDLLRQTRTLLPVGDLDVTSHLTVTSNSNHSVALLRETTAIRAMEGGTGHYLGLMSPPVSGPTGLAHFPGRSSFGLPYATLIAHLLGHNFFLGDAPCGDVARPDLSYPDPLGAIGVWAYDSRGNGRLIPPTWLDIMSYCDPAWISDYHFTNALRFRLSEADSVGLPMIAESTRALLLWGGLEANGTPFLEPAFVLDAPAALPRSAGEYRITGQTEDGALLFSLTFGMPEVADGDGSSGFAFVLPVGDAWEGTLSVITLTGPGGSVVLDGWSDLSMAVVREPRTGEVRAILRDLPATVLSQADAAAVVSPDPGLEVLFSRGIPAGHAWRR
;
A
#
# COMPACT_ATOMS: atom_id res chain seq x y z
N MET A 1 -15.80 20.49 -4.53
CA MET A 1 -16.30 20.84 -5.86
C MET A 1 -15.58 19.95 -6.86
N SER A 2 -16.30 19.02 -7.50
CA SER A 2 -15.73 18.18 -8.54
C SER A 2 -16.31 18.60 -9.89
N LEU A 3 -15.44 19.00 -10.81
CA LEU A 3 -15.71 19.23 -12.23
C LEU A 3 -14.90 18.26 -13.09
N HIS A 4 -14.52 17.12 -12.52
CA HIS A 4 -13.78 16.06 -13.20
C HIS A 4 -14.55 15.51 -14.41
N GLY A 5 -13.86 15.24 -15.53
CA GLY A 5 -14.44 14.52 -16.67
C GLY A 5 -15.51 15.30 -17.45
N ASN A 6 -15.44 16.63 -17.49
CA ASN A 6 -16.48 17.48 -18.11
C ASN A 6 -16.09 18.06 -19.49
N ALA A 7 -14.95 17.65 -20.05
CA ALA A 7 -14.41 18.16 -21.30
C ALA A 7 -14.34 19.71 -21.38
N LEU A 8 -14.16 20.37 -20.21
CA LEU A 8 -14.03 21.82 -20.11
C LEU A 8 -12.81 22.31 -20.90
N THR A 9 -12.92 23.48 -21.54
CA THR A 9 -11.86 24.06 -22.37
C THR A 9 -11.55 25.50 -21.94
N GLY A 10 -10.43 26.03 -22.45
CA GLY A 10 -9.97 27.39 -22.15
C GLY A 10 -9.10 27.44 -20.89
N GLU A 11 -8.76 28.65 -20.46
CA GLU A 11 -7.90 28.86 -19.29
C GLU A 11 -8.65 28.66 -17.97
N ILE A 12 -7.92 28.26 -16.92
CA ILE A 12 -8.46 28.25 -15.55
C ILE A 12 -8.74 29.71 -15.13
N PRO A 13 -9.98 30.08 -14.80
CA PRO A 13 -10.28 31.45 -14.40
C PRO A 13 -9.59 31.82 -13.09
N PRO A 14 -8.85 32.94 -13.01
CA PRO A 14 -8.18 33.35 -11.78
C PRO A 14 -9.15 33.62 -10.62
N GLU A 15 -10.42 33.91 -10.92
CA GLU A 15 -11.48 34.13 -9.93
C GLU A 15 -11.78 32.90 -9.07
N LEU A 16 -11.41 31.69 -9.52
CA LEU A 16 -11.52 30.49 -8.69
C LEU A 16 -10.73 30.60 -7.39
N GLY A 17 -9.64 31.38 -7.37
CA GLY A 17 -8.88 31.68 -6.15
C GLY A 17 -9.69 32.35 -5.05
N ASN A 18 -10.81 33.01 -5.39
CA ASN A 18 -11.67 33.70 -4.41
C ASN A 18 -12.57 32.74 -3.60
N LEU A 19 -12.57 31.44 -3.92
CA LEU A 19 -13.44 30.45 -3.27
C LEU A 19 -12.86 29.97 -1.92
N ALA A 20 -12.78 30.89 -0.95
CA ALA A 20 -12.07 30.69 0.33
C ALA A 20 -12.55 29.48 1.17
N ALA A 21 -13.79 29.00 0.96
CA ALA A 21 -14.36 27.86 1.69
C ALA A 21 -14.24 26.51 0.97
N VAL A 22 -13.67 26.47 -0.24
CA VAL A 22 -13.51 25.22 -0.99
C VAL A 22 -12.42 24.37 -0.34
N ARG A 23 -12.79 23.14 0.04
CA ARG A 23 -11.87 22.12 0.58
C ARG A 23 -11.27 21.24 -0.51
N GLU A 24 -12.09 20.86 -1.46
CA GLU A 24 -11.67 20.01 -2.57
C GLU A 24 -12.03 20.68 -3.89
N LEU A 25 -11.05 20.86 -4.77
CA LEU A 25 -11.23 21.34 -6.13
C LEU A 25 -10.58 20.35 -7.08
N SER A 26 -11.39 19.63 -7.85
CA SER A 26 -10.91 18.79 -8.95
C SER A 26 -11.42 19.37 -10.27
N LEU A 27 -10.46 19.75 -11.12
CA LEU A 27 -10.61 20.10 -12.53
C LEU A 27 -9.99 19.02 -13.44
N SER A 28 -9.71 17.85 -12.87
CA SER A 28 -8.99 16.74 -13.51
C SER A 28 -9.73 16.21 -14.74
N ASP A 29 -9.00 15.65 -15.69
CA ASP A 29 -9.56 15.00 -16.89
C ASP A 29 -10.50 15.94 -17.67
N ASN A 30 -9.94 17.07 -18.08
CA ASN A 30 -10.59 18.05 -18.94
C ASN A 30 -9.64 18.43 -20.10
N ARG A 31 -9.90 19.55 -20.77
CA ARG A 31 -9.08 20.08 -21.87
C ARG A 31 -8.73 21.55 -21.59
N LEU A 32 -8.48 21.86 -20.32
CA LEU A 32 -8.11 23.20 -19.87
C LEU A 32 -6.69 23.49 -20.35
N SER A 33 -6.43 24.72 -20.76
CA SER A 33 -5.16 25.16 -21.32
C SER A 33 -4.64 26.43 -20.66
N GLY A 34 -3.51 26.97 -21.12
CA GLY A 34 -2.87 28.13 -20.52
C GLY A 34 -2.11 27.78 -19.24
N THR A 35 -1.82 28.78 -18.40
CA THR A 35 -1.01 28.60 -17.18
C THR A 35 -1.86 28.37 -15.94
N ILE A 36 -1.31 27.69 -14.94
CA ILE A 36 -1.93 27.63 -13.61
C ILE A 36 -1.98 29.06 -13.02
N PRO A 37 -3.16 29.61 -12.68
CA PRO A 37 -3.25 30.95 -12.12
C PRO A 37 -2.61 31.02 -10.72
N PRO A 38 -1.71 31.97 -10.44
CA PRO A 38 -1.14 32.16 -9.11
C PRO A 38 -2.21 32.43 -8.02
N THR A 39 -3.36 32.98 -8.41
CA THR A 39 -4.48 33.24 -7.51
C THR A 39 -5.07 31.99 -6.90
N LEU A 40 -4.86 30.79 -7.48
CA LEU A 40 -5.28 29.54 -6.84
C LEU A 40 -4.60 29.32 -5.48
N GLY A 41 -3.44 29.94 -5.22
CA GLY A 41 -2.81 29.95 -3.90
C GLY A 41 -3.66 30.57 -2.79
N GLN A 42 -4.73 31.31 -3.14
CA GLN A 42 -5.64 31.95 -2.19
C GLN A 42 -6.75 31.02 -1.67
N LEU A 43 -6.81 29.77 -2.13
CA LEU A 43 -7.73 28.73 -1.65
C LEU A 43 -7.34 28.22 -0.25
N SER A 44 -7.44 29.12 0.75
CA SER A 44 -6.93 28.89 2.12
C SER A 44 -7.49 27.67 2.86
N SER A 45 -8.66 27.16 2.47
CA SER A 45 -9.27 25.97 3.06
C SER A 45 -9.06 24.69 2.23
N ALA A 46 -8.38 24.76 1.08
CA ALA A 46 -8.25 23.63 0.18
C ALA A 46 -7.26 22.58 0.72
N SER A 47 -7.74 21.36 0.89
CA SER A 47 -6.97 20.15 1.21
C SER A 47 -6.70 19.27 -0.01
N TYR A 48 -7.47 19.44 -1.09
CA TYR A 48 -7.28 18.73 -2.35
C TYR A 48 -7.39 19.68 -3.54
N LEU A 49 -6.34 19.75 -4.35
CA LEU A 49 -6.32 20.47 -5.62
C LEU A 49 -5.80 19.53 -6.71
N ALA A 50 -6.68 19.20 -7.65
CA ALA A 50 -6.35 18.33 -8.76
C ALA A 50 -6.62 19.02 -10.10
N LEU A 51 -5.54 19.20 -10.85
CA LEU A 51 -5.49 19.82 -12.17
C LEU A 51 -4.89 18.85 -13.21
N ASP A 52 -4.75 17.58 -12.84
CA ASP A 52 -4.16 16.54 -13.67
C ASP A 52 -4.96 16.26 -14.95
N ARG A 53 -4.31 15.68 -15.96
CA ARG A 53 -4.92 15.30 -17.25
C ARG A 53 -5.64 16.48 -17.92
N ASN A 54 -4.88 17.53 -18.18
CA ASN A 54 -5.29 18.72 -18.93
C ASN A 54 -4.16 19.13 -19.89
N ASP A 55 -4.34 20.25 -20.60
CA ASP A 55 -3.35 20.81 -21.53
C ASP A 55 -2.65 22.05 -20.90
N LEU A 56 -2.41 22.05 -19.57
CA LEU A 56 -1.83 23.19 -18.85
C LEU A 56 -0.34 23.33 -19.14
N THR A 57 0.13 24.57 -19.26
CA THR A 57 1.49 24.93 -19.68
C THR A 57 2.13 25.92 -18.70
N GLY A 58 3.41 26.26 -18.93
CA GLY A 58 4.12 27.24 -18.11
C GLY A 58 4.68 26.64 -16.81
N GLN A 59 5.16 27.48 -15.90
CA GLN A 59 5.76 27.04 -14.64
C GLN A 59 4.70 26.85 -13.56
N ILE A 60 4.96 25.97 -12.60
CA ILE A 60 4.17 25.88 -11.37
C ILE A 60 4.34 27.19 -10.58
N PRO A 61 3.27 27.95 -10.28
CA PRO A 61 3.39 29.19 -9.52
C PRO A 61 3.88 28.94 -8.10
N ALA A 62 4.90 29.70 -7.66
CA ALA A 62 5.39 29.64 -6.29
C ALA A 62 4.31 30.06 -5.28
N GLU A 63 3.31 30.84 -5.70
CA GLU A 63 2.15 31.26 -4.93
C GLU A 63 1.28 30.08 -4.47
N LEU A 64 1.39 28.89 -5.07
CA LEU A 64 0.72 27.72 -4.51
C LEU A 64 1.29 27.29 -3.14
N SER A 65 2.48 27.78 -2.76
CA SER A 65 3.12 27.51 -1.45
C SER A 65 2.39 28.08 -0.24
N ILE A 66 1.36 28.94 -0.43
CA ILE A 66 0.54 29.49 0.64
C ILE A 66 -0.78 28.72 0.87
N LEU A 67 -0.96 27.57 0.21
CA LEU A 67 -2.06 26.65 0.47
C LEU A 67 -1.81 25.86 1.77
N HIS A 68 -1.92 26.51 2.92
CA HIS A 68 -1.53 25.94 4.22
C HIS A 68 -2.31 24.68 4.67
N ALA A 69 -3.44 24.38 4.04
CA ALA A 69 -4.27 23.20 4.33
C ALA A 69 -4.11 22.08 3.29
N ILE A 70 -3.31 22.28 2.23
CA ILE A 70 -3.22 21.32 1.11
C ILE A 70 -2.61 20.01 1.57
N GLU A 71 -3.28 18.90 1.29
CA GLU A 71 -2.76 17.55 1.54
C GLU A 71 -2.36 16.87 0.24
N ARG A 72 -3.11 17.12 -0.85
CA ARG A 72 -2.90 16.47 -2.14
C ARG A 72 -2.92 17.52 -3.26
N LEU A 73 -1.80 17.61 -3.97
CA LEU A 73 -1.62 18.47 -5.14
C LEU A 73 -1.29 17.60 -6.35
N HIS A 74 -2.27 17.43 -7.23
CA HIS A 74 -2.18 16.58 -8.42
C HIS A 74 -2.10 17.46 -9.67
N LEU A 75 -0.97 17.38 -10.38
CA LEU A 75 -0.64 18.16 -11.58
C LEU A 75 -0.16 17.24 -12.72
N GLU A 76 -0.35 15.93 -12.60
CA GLU A 76 0.10 14.91 -13.56
C GLU A 76 -0.48 15.13 -14.96
N PHE A 77 0.21 14.64 -15.98
CA PHE A 77 -0.25 14.61 -17.37
C PHE A 77 -0.74 15.98 -17.87
N ASN A 78 0.16 16.96 -17.80
CA ASN A 78 0.06 18.28 -18.39
C ASN A 78 1.35 18.60 -19.17
N ASP A 79 1.47 19.81 -19.71
CA ASP A 79 2.65 20.33 -20.42
C ASP A 79 3.42 21.38 -19.56
N LEU A 80 3.47 21.17 -18.23
CA LEU A 80 4.17 22.09 -17.33
C LEU A 80 5.68 22.08 -17.57
N THR A 81 6.31 23.21 -17.26
CA THR A 81 7.73 23.51 -17.54
C THR A 81 8.46 23.95 -16.26
N GLY A 82 9.80 23.98 -16.30
CA GLY A 82 10.60 24.44 -15.17
C GLY A 82 10.79 23.39 -14.08
N SER A 83 11.16 23.83 -12.87
CA SER A 83 11.37 22.96 -11.70
C SER A 83 10.24 23.13 -10.67
N ILE A 84 10.25 22.30 -9.63
CA ILE A 84 9.39 22.47 -8.46
C ILE A 84 9.78 23.78 -7.75
N PRO A 85 8.85 24.66 -7.37
CA PRO A 85 9.16 25.85 -6.57
C PRO A 85 9.77 25.46 -5.23
N ALA A 86 10.90 26.06 -4.83
CA ALA A 86 11.55 25.75 -3.56
C ALA A 86 10.65 26.12 -2.35
N GLU A 87 9.76 27.08 -2.55
CA GLU A 87 8.76 27.56 -1.60
C GLU A 87 7.75 26.48 -1.20
N PHE A 88 7.62 25.39 -1.97
CA PHE A 88 6.73 24.29 -1.62
C PHE A 88 7.13 23.62 -0.29
N GLY A 89 8.36 23.82 0.19
CA GLY A 89 8.75 23.48 1.57
C GLY A 89 7.86 24.09 2.66
N ASN A 90 7.07 25.13 2.36
CA ASN A 90 6.12 25.75 3.29
C ASN A 90 4.79 24.99 3.44
N LEU A 91 4.52 23.98 2.60
CA LEU A 91 3.26 23.23 2.62
C LEU A 91 3.28 22.13 3.69
N ALA A 92 3.19 22.53 4.96
CA ALA A 92 3.37 21.65 6.12
C ALA A 92 2.39 20.45 6.20
N THR A 93 1.27 20.52 5.49
CA THR A 93 0.24 19.47 5.43
C THR A 93 0.34 18.58 4.20
N LEU A 94 1.18 18.91 3.22
CA LEU A 94 1.26 18.20 1.94
C LEU A 94 1.75 16.77 2.14
N ARG A 95 0.97 15.83 1.62
CA ARG A 95 1.19 14.38 1.65
C ARG A 95 1.50 13.83 0.28
N GLU A 96 0.87 14.36 -0.77
CA GLU A 96 1.04 13.87 -2.13
C GLU A 96 1.31 15.01 -3.10
N LEU A 97 2.42 14.90 -3.84
CA LEU A 97 2.75 15.76 -4.95
C LEU A 97 2.87 14.94 -6.23
N GLY A 98 1.89 15.11 -7.11
CA GLY A 98 1.80 14.46 -8.41
C GLY A 98 2.26 15.38 -9.54
N LEU A 99 3.29 14.97 -10.27
CA LEU A 99 3.93 15.68 -11.38
C LEU A 99 4.19 14.79 -12.59
N THR A 100 3.87 13.49 -12.50
CA THR A 100 4.11 12.48 -13.54
C THR A 100 3.63 12.95 -14.91
N GLY A 101 4.40 12.70 -15.96
CA GLY A 101 4.00 12.98 -17.34
C GLY A 101 4.13 14.45 -17.79
N ASN A 102 4.68 15.35 -16.96
CA ASN A 102 5.03 16.71 -17.38
C ASN A 102 6.41 16.75 -18.05
N HIS A 103 6.47 16.36 -19.31
CA HIS A 103 7.73 16.10 -20.03
C HIS A 103 8.62 17.33 -20.27
N PHE A 104 8.09 18.55 -20.13
CA PHE A 104 8.85 19.81 -20.24
C PHE A 104 9.40 20.32 -18.89
N MET A 105 9.05 19.70 -17.76
CA MET A 105 9.68 20.01 -16.48
C MET A 105 11.11 19.48 -16.47
N ALA A 106 12.03 20.22 -15.86
CA ALA A 106 13.43 19.84 -15.80
C ALA A 106 14.17 20.46 -14.61
N GLY A 107 15.23 19.78 -14.17
CA GLY A 107 16.17 20.27 -13.18
C GLY A 107 16.16 19.47 -11.88
N PRO A 108 17.11 19.75 -10.97
CA PRO A 108 17.18 19.05 -9.70
C PRO A 108 15.98 19.40 -8.81
N ILE A 109 15.54 18.44 -8.00
CA ILE A 109 14.66 18.72 -6.85
C ILE A 109 15.32 19.80 -5.98
N PRO A 110 14.62 20.90 -5.66
CA PRO A 110 15.19 21.97 -4.85
C PRO A 110 15.34 21.52 -3.39
N THR A 111 16.45 21.87 -2.73
CA THR A 111 16.68 21.55 -1.31
C THR A 111 15.56 22.07 -0.39
N GLY A 112 14.87 23.16 -0.77
CA GLY A 112 13.73 23.69 -0.01
C GLY A 112 12.59 22.69 0.21
N ILE A 113 12.39 21.73 -0.71
CA ILE A 113 11.34 20.72 -0.58
C ILE A 113 11.58 19.77 0.60
N THR A 114 12.84 19.63 1.04
CA THR A 114 13.20 18.74 2.15
C THR A 114 12.59 19.17 3.49
N ALA A 115 12.03 20.38 3.55
CA ALA A 115 11.27 20.90 4.68
C ALA A 115 9.84 20.35 4.81
N LEU A 116 9.33 19.62 3.80
CA LEU A 116 8.02 18.97 3.86
C LEU A 116 8.01 17.85 4.92
N PRO A 117 7.26 17.98 6.02
CA PRO A 117 7.37 17.07 7.15
C PRO A 117 6.50 15.81 7.01
N ARG A 118 5.57 15.79 6.05
CA ARG A 118 4.51 14.78 5.90
C ARG A 118 4.37 14.24 4.49
N LEU A 119 5.32 14.52 3.59
CA LEU A 119 5.22 14.05 2.21
C LEU A 119 5.41 12.53 2.17
N ASP A 120 4.35 11.82 1.78
CA ASP A 120 4.31 10.36 1.67
C ASP A 120 4.48 9.92 0.21
N ALA A 121 4.05 10.77 -0.75
CA ALA A 121 4.14 10.52 -2.19
C ALA A 121 4.77 11.66 -3.00
N LEU A 122 5.81 11.34 -3.78
CA LEU A 122 6.41 12.22 -4.79
C LEU A 122 6.50 11.50 -6.14
N MET A 123 5.64 11.89 -7.07
CA MET A 123 5.51 11.23 -8.36
C MET A 123 5.93 12.18 -9.47
N ALA A 124 7.10 11.93 -10.05
CA ALA A 124 7.70 12.80 -11.07
C ALA A 124 8.26 11.98 -12.24
N GLY A 125 7.70 10.79 -12.48
CA GLY A 125 8.07 9.94 -13.62
C GLY A 125 7.71 10.61 -14.94
N GLY A 126 8.49 10.38 -16.01
CA GLY A 126 8.23 11.01 -17.30
C GLY A 126 8.42 12.53 -17.30
N THR A 127 9.19 13.07 -16.35
CA THR A 127 9.66 14.47 -16.34
C THR A 127 11.19 14.50 -16.51
N GLY A 128 11.76 15.66 -16.80
CA GLY A 128 13.20 15.91 -16.70
C GLY A 128 13.67 16.30 -15.29
N LEU A 129 12.82 16.16 -14.26
CA LEU A 129 13.19 16.39 -12.87
C LEU A 129 14.06 15.26 -12.35
N CYS A 130 15.02 15.58 -11.49
CA CYS A 130 15.95 14.58 -10.98
C CYS A 130 16.37 14.81 -9.52
N VAL A 131 16.72 13.74 -8.83
CA VAL A 131 17.27 13.75 -7.47
C VAL A 131 18.76 14.07 -7.54
N PRO A 132 19.22 15.21 -6.98
CA PRO A 132 20.64 15.50 -6.88
C PRO A 132 21.32 14.55 -5.88
N ALA A 133 22.63 14.34 -6.03
CA ALA A 133 23.45 13.53 -5.10
C ALA A 133 23.67 14.21 -3.72
N ASP A 134 22.83 15.19 -3.36
CA ASP A 134 22.90 15.90 -2.09
C ASP A 134 22.42 14.98 -0.95
N PRO A 135 23.23 14.74 0.10
CA PRO A 135 22.88 13.82 1.18
C PRO A 135 21.61 14.20 1.94
N VAL A 136 21.30 15.50 2.06
CA VAL A 136 20.08 15.96 2.76
C VAL A 136 18.85 15.62 1.94
N VAL A 137 18.93 15.78 0.61
CA VAL A 137 17.84 15.40 -0.30
C VAL A 137 17.64 13.88 -0.31
N LEU A 138 18.72 13.10 -0.36
CA LEU A 138 18.64 11.64 -0.33
C LEU A 138 18.02 11.13 0.98
N ALA A 139 18.48 11.62 2.14
CA ALA A 139 17.92 11.25 3.45
C ALA A 139 16.48 11.71 3.65
N TRP A 140 16.08 12.84 3.05
CA TRP A 140 14.68 13.24 3.00
C TRP A 140 13.85 12.28 2.15
N LEU A 141 14.34 11.93 0.96
CA LEU A 141 13.63 11.08 0.01
C LEU A 141 13.38 9.68 0.58
N GLU A 142 14.31 9.14 1.38
CA GLU A 142 14.15 7.87 2.13
C GLU A 142 12.89 7.78 2.98
N ARG A 143 12.35 8.93 3.43
CA ARG A 143 11.09 9.00 4.20
C ARG A 143 9.83 9.07 3.33
N VAL A 144 9.99 9.24 2.01
CA VAL A 144 8.89 9.28 1.04
C VAL A 144 8.71 7.89 0.45
N HIS A 145 7.71 7.17 0.96
CA HIS A 145 7.48 5.76 0.64
C HIS A 145 7.07 5.55 -0.83
N LYS A 146 6.16 6.40 -1.33
CA LYS A 146 5.62 6.32 -2.69
C LYS A 146 6.40 7.28 -3.58
N ARG A 147 7.36 6.80 -4.36
CA ARG A 147 8.19 7.71 -5.18
C ARG A 147 8.59 7.14 -6.52
N ARG A 148 8.52 7.98 -7.55
CA ARG A 148 9.02 7.68 -8.90
C ARG A 148 9.73 8.92 -9.45
N ILE A 149 11.05 8.95 -9.28
CA ILE A 149 11.92 10.03 -9.77
C ILE A 149 13.34 9.50 -10.01
N VAL A 150 14.04 10.10 -10.95
CA VAL A 150 15.33 9.63 -11.47
C VAL A 150 16.48 10.36 -10.79
N SER A 151 17.70 9.80 -10.78
CA SER A 151 18.90 10.52 -10.32
C SER A 151 19.39 11.52 -11.37
N CYS A 152 19.99 12.65 -10.96
CA CYS A 152 20.55 13.63 -11.89
C CYS A 152 21.80 13.14 -12.62
N ASN A 153 22.57 12.23 -12.01
CA ASN A 153 23.82 11.72 -12.56
C ASN A 153 23.58 10.44 -13.37
N ARG A 154 22.64 10.45 -14.32
CA ARG A 154 22.41 9.28 -15.15
C ARG A 154 23.56 9.07 -16.14
N ASP A 155 24.41 8.08 -15.84
CA ASP A 155 25.09 7.31 -16.87
C ASP A 155 24.05 6.62 -17.77
N GLU A 156 24.45 6.11 -18.95
CA GLU A 156 23.57 5.34 -19.82
C GLU A 156 22.82 4.22 -19.06
N PRO A 157 21.54 3.96 -19.38
CA PRO A 157 20.74 2.95 -18.69
C PRO A 157 21.44 1.58 -18.74
N PRO A 158 21.44 0.83 -17.63
CA PRO A 158 22.31 -0.33 -17.45
C PRO A 158 22.15 -1.34 -18.58
N GLN A 159 23.29 -1.80 -19.13
CA GLN A 159 23.38 -2.86 -20.13
C GLN A 159 23.42 -4.26 -19.49
N ALA A 160 23.43 -4.33 -18.16
CA ALA A 160 23.30 -5.57 -17.41
C ALA A 160 22.49 -5.33 -16.14
N TYR A 161 21.53 -6.21 -15.85
CA TYR A 161 20.74 -6.17 -14.63
C TYR A 161 20.28 -7.57 -14.20
N LEU A 162 19.89 -7.67 -12.94
CA LEU A 162 19.20 -8.83 -12.38
C LEU A 162 17.70 -8.54 -12.29
N ILE A 163 16.87 -9.57 -12.46
CA ILE A 163 15.41 -9.48 -12.36
C ILE A 163 14.83 -10.69 -11.63
N GLN A 164 13.91 -10.46 -10.70
CA GLN A 164 13.18 -11.52 -9.98
C GLN A 164 11.72 -11.63 -10.42
N THR A 165 11.05 -10.49 -10.60
CA THR A 165 9.66 -10.41 -11.08
C THR A 165 9.49 -9.35 -12.17
N VAL A 166 10.05 -8.16 -11.96
CA VAL A 166 9.96 -7.02 -12.88
C VAL A 166 11.26 -6.23 -12.81
N GLN A 167 11.66 -5.60 -13.91
CA GLN A 167 12.81 -4.70 -13.92
C GLN A 167 12.57 -3.55 -14.90
N SER A 168 13.03 -2.37 -14.49
CA SER A 168 13.01 -1.17 -15.31
C SER A 168 14.41 -0.62 -15.41
N ARG A 169 14.88 -0.41 -16.65
CA ARG A 169 16.20 0.21 -16.89
C ARG A 169 16.21 1.68 -16.46
N GLU A 170 15.05 2.31 -16.54
CA GLU A 170 14.89 3.69 -16.15
C GLU A 170 14.75 3.81 -14.62
N PHE A 171 13.94 2.95 -14.00
CA PHE A 171 13.71 2.94 -12.56
C PHE A 171 14.15 1.58 -12.00
N PRO A 172 15.45 1.38 -11.72
CA PRO A 172 15.96 0.11 -11.23
C PRO A 172 15.13 -0.41 -10.05
N VAL A 173 14.68 -1.65 -10.16
CA VAL A 173 13.86 -2.32 -9.15
C VAL A 173 14.79 -3.09 -8.22
N PRO A 174 14.77 -2.80 -6.90
CA PRO A 174 15.55 -3.54 -5.93
C PRO A 174 15.14 -5.01 -5.87
N LEU A 175 16.10 -5.88 -5.55
CA LEU A 175 15.88 -7.31 -5.39
C LEU A 175 15.57 -7.67 -3.93
N VAL A 176 14.84 -8.77 -3.74
CA VAL A 176 14.66 -9.44 -2.46
C VAL A 176 15.81 -10.42 -2.24
N ALA A 177 16.43 -10.40 -1.07
CA ALA A 177 17.50 -11.33 -0.71
C ALA A 177 17.01 -12.79 -0.72
N ASP A 178 17.94 -13.73 -0.94
CA ASP A 178 17.69 -15.19 -0.93
C ASP A 178 16.77 -15.73 -2.05
N GLU A 179 16.22 -14.87 -2.90
CA GLU A 179 15.40 -15.25 -4.05
C GLU A 179 16.24 -15.34 -5.34
N GLU A 180 15.98 -16.36 -6.16
CA GLU A 180 16.66 -16.54 -7.45
C GLU A 180 16.39 -15.36 -8.39
N ALA A 181 17.43 -14.85 -9.05
CA ALA A 181 17.31 -13.79 -10.04
C ALA A 181 17.81 -14.24 -11.41
N LEU A 182 17.20 -13.73 -12.48
CA LEU A 182 17.73 -13.86 -13.84
C LEU A 182 18.70 -12.72 -14.11
N LEU A 183 19.97 -13.03 -14.36
CA LEU A 183 20.91 -12.07 -14.94
C LEU A 183 20.59 -11.91 -16.43
N ARG A 184 20.47 -10.66 -16.88
CA ARG A 184 20.39 -10.30 -18.29
C ARG A 184 21.55 -9.36 -18.63
N VAL A 185 22.35 -9.75 -19.62
CA VAL A 185 23.45 -8.95 -20.18
C VAL A 185 23.15 -8.67 -21.64
N PHE A 186 23.00 -7.39 -21.98
CA PHE A 186 22.71 -6.92 -23.31
C PHE A 186 24.00 -6.52 -24.01
N VAL A 187 24.51 -7.42 -24.84
CA VAL A 187 25.66 -7.15 -25.70
C VAL A 187 25.17 -6.39 -26.92
N THR A 188 25.65 -5.16 -27.12
CA THR A 188 25.32 -4.33 -28.28
C THR A 188 26.59 -3.96 -29.06
N ALA A 189 26.47 -3.80 -30.37
CA ALA A 189 27.53 -3.28 -31.24
C ALA A 189 27.17 -1.87 -31.72
N GLU A 190 28.17 -1.02 -31.96
CA GLU A 190 27.94 0.34 -32.51
C GLU A 190 27.45 0.32 -33.96
N ARG A 191 27.63 -0.81 -34.66
CA ARG A 191 27.28 -0.99 -36.06
C ARG A 191 26.70 -2.39 -36.33
N PRO A 192 25.84 -2.55 -37.36
CA PRO A 192 25.30 -3.85 -37.75
C PRO A 192 26.41 -4.86 -38.04
N THR A 193 26.22 -6.11 -37.62
CA THR A 193 27.22 -7.17 -37.74
C THR A 193 26.57 -8.54 -37.83
N THR A 194 27.27 -9.50 -38.44
CA THR A 194 26.91 -10.94 -38.40
C THR A 194 27.63 -11.68 -37.26
N ALA A 195 28.44 -10.98 -36.47
CA ALA A 195 29.01 -11.53 -35.26
C ALA A 195 27.89 -11.89 -34.29
N THR A 196 28.08 -13.00 -33.57
CA THR A 196 27.08 -13.53 -32.64
C THR A 196 27.42 -13.15 -31.21
N ILE A 197 26.42 -13.16 -30.32
CA ILE A 197 26.61 -12.86 -28.90
C ILE A 197 27.73 -13.75 -28.33
N PRO A 198 28.84 -13.15 -27.84
CA PRO A 198 30.01 -13.89 -27.38
C PRO A 198 29.73 -14.53 -26.01
N ALA A 199 30.69 -15.31 -25.51
CA ALA A 199 30.67 -15.71 -24.11
C ALA A 199 30.74 -14.49 -23.19
N VAL A 200 30.10 -14.59 -22.03
CA VAL A 200 30.07 -13.55 -21.00
C VAL A 200 30.44 -14.18 -19.67
N ARG A 201 31.30 -13.53 -18.90
CA ARG A 201 31.60 -13.92 -17.52
C ARG A 201 31.05 -12.87 -16.57
N ALA A 202 30.16 -13.28 -15.68
CA ALA A 202 29.69 -12.43 -14.59
C ALA A 202 30.42 -12.81 -13.29
N ARG A 203 31.03 -11.84 -12.63
CA ARG A 203 31.69 -11.99 -11.32
C ARG A 203 30.89 -11.19 -10.30
N PHE A 204 30.55 -11.83 -9.20
CA PHE A 204 29.80 -11.24 -8.10
C PHE A 204 30.68 -11.06 -6.89
N TYR A 205 30.51 -9.95 -6.22
CA TYR A 205 31.31 -9.55 -5.07
C TYR A 205 30.42 -9.13 -3.91
N ARG A 206 30.92 -9.31 -2.70
CA ARG A 206 30.37 -8.74 -1.48
C ARG A 206 31.52 -8.41 -0.53
N ASP A 207 31.51 -7.22 0.05
CA ASP A 207 32.58 -6.74 0.95
C ASP A 207 33.98 -6.91 0.34
N ASP A 208 34.11 -6.55 -0.94
CA ASP A 208 35.33 -6.71 -1.75
C ASP A 208 35.80 -8.13 -2.06
N VAL A 209 35.08 -9.17 -1.62
CA VAL A 209 35.40 -10.57 -1.87
C VAL A 209 34.57 -11.10 -3.03
N GLU A 210 35.21 -11.78 -4.01
CA GLU A 210 34.49 -12.52 -5.06
C GLU A 210 33.77 -13.72 -4.45
N THR A 211 32.44 -13.75 -4.57
CA THR A 211 31.58 -14.76 -3.95
C THR A 211 31.02 -15.77 -4.95
N HIS A 212 30.81 -15.36 -6.20
CA HIS A 212 30.27 -16.22 -7.26
C HIS A 212 30.80 -15.81 -8.63
N VAL A 213 30.96 -16.78 -9.53
CA VAL A 213 31.31 -16.54 -10.94
C VAL A 213 30.38 -17.37 -11.80
N GLU A 214 29.74 -16.72 -12.76
CA GLU A 214 28.83 -17.34 -13.71
C GLU A 214 29.41 -17.21 -15.12
N GLU A 215 29.66 -18.35 -15.77
CA GLU A 215 30.14 -18.43 -17.15
C GLU A 215 28.96 -18.66 -18.09
N ILE A 216 28.61 -17.64 -18.87
CA ILE A 216 27.48 -17.68 -19.79
C ILE A 216 28.02 -17.99 -21.20
N PRO A 217 27.65 -19.12 -21.80
CA PRO A 217 28.12 -19.48 -23.12
C PRO A 217 27.59 -18.52 -24.18
N GLY A 218 28.39 -18.30 -25.23
CA GLY A 218 27.97 -17.53 -26.39
C GLY A 218 26.74 -18.14 -27.08
N LYS A 219 25.94 -17.30 -27.72
CA LYS A 219 24.73 -17.70 -28.43
C LYS A 219 24.91 -17.49 -29.93
N PRO A 220 24.29 -18.32 -30.79
CA PRO A 220 24.37 -18.14 -32.25
C PRO A 220 23.57 -16.93 -32.77
N THR A 221 22.98 -16.12 -31.89
CA THR A 221 22.19 -14.94 -32.26
C THR A 221 23.11 -13.77 -32.55
N GLU A 222 22.89 -13.08 -33.66
CA GLU A 222 23.63 -11.86 -34.04
C GLU A 222 23.52 -10.78 -32.97
N ILE A 223 24.63 -10.07 -32.74
CA ILE A 223 24.72 -8.93 -31.81
C ILE A 223 23.87 -7.77 -32.35
N PRO A 224 22.84 -7.31 -31.62
CA PRO A 224 22.04 -6.17 -32.02
C PRO A 224 22.80 -4.85 -31.87
N THR A 225 22.33 -3.79 -32.53
CA THR A 225 22.86 -2.43 -32.34
C THR A 225 22.22 -1.68 -31.19
N GLU A 226 21.21 -2.28 -30.56
CA GLU A 226 20.45 -1.70 -29.45
C GLU A 226 20.00 -2.79 -28.48
N VAL A 227 19.59 -2.38 -27.28
CA VAL A 227 19.05 -3.27 -26.26
C VAL A 227 17.66 -3.77 -26.67
N ILE A 228 17.48 -5.09 -26.74
CA ILE A 228 16.21 -5.73 -27.09
C ILE A 228 15.69 -6.56 -25.91
N GLU A 229 14.83 -5.94 -25.09
CA GLU A 229 14.37 -6.56 -23.83
C GLU A 229 13.32 -7.66 -24.02
N ASN A 230 12.55 -7.60 -25.10
CA ASN A 230 11.44 -8.53 -25.38
C ASN A 230 11.86 -9.95 -25.81
N LEU A 231 13.16 -10.20 -26.00
CA LEU A 231 13.67 -11.48 -26.49
C LEU A 231 14.86 -11.97 -25.65
N LEU A 232 14.69 -13.10 -24.95
CA LEU A 232 15.79 -13.76 -24.22
C LEU A 232 16.92 -14.22 -25.15
N SER A 233 16.67 -14.41 -26.45
CA SER A 233 17.70 -14.75 -27.42
C SER A 233 18.64 -13.58 -27.72
N LYS A 234 18.23 -12.34 -27.45
CA LYS A 234 18.99 -11.10 -27.73
C LYS A 234 19.79 -10.57 -26.53
N SER A 235 19.95 -11.40 -25.50
CA SER A 235 20.74 -11.13 -24.30
C SER A 235 21.47 -12.40 -23.89
N ALA A 236 22.64 -12.29 -23.27
CA ALA A 236 23.25 -13.39 -22.52
C ALA A 236 22.52 -13.47 -21.17
N ASN A 237 22.05 -14.66 -20.77
CA ASN A 237 21.28 -14.81 -19.55
C ASN A 237 21.75 -16.01 -18.74
N ALA A 238 21.68 -15.89 -17.41
CA ALA A 238 21.94 -16.97 -16.47
C ALA A 238 21.04 -16.82 -15.24
N ARG A 239 20.65 -17.95 -14.63
CA ARG A 239 19.98 -17.95 -13.34
C ARG A 239 21.04 -17.81 -12.25
N ILE A 240 20.88 -16.80 -11.41
CA ILE A 240 21.76 -16.53 -10.29
C ILE A 240 21.10 -17.07 -9.02
N PRO A 241 21.73 -18.03 -8.33
CA PRO A 241 21.16 -18.62 -7.12
C PRO A 241 20.85 -17.59 -6.03
N GLY A 242 19.76 -17.78 -5.30
CA GLY A 242 19.34 -16.85 -4.24
C GLY A 242 20.38 -16.58 -3.16
N HIS A 243 21.20 -17.57 -2.79
CA HIS A 243 22.29 -17.38 -1.82
C HIS A 243 23.41 -16.41 -2.29
N VAL A 244 23.46 -16.10 -3.59
CA VAL A 244 24.35 -15.07 -4.17
C VAL A 244 23.68 -13.69 -4.07
N VAL A 245 22.35 -13.64 -4.18
CA VAL A 245 21.53 -12.42 -4.11
C VAL A 245 21.38 -11.98 -2.66
N GLN A 246 22.31 -11.15 -2.20
CA GLN A 246 22.42 -10.73 -0.80
C GLN A 246 22.67 -9.21 -0.70
N PRO A 247 22.32 -8.56 0.41
CA PRO A 247 22.67 -7.16 0.64
C PRO A 247 24.18 -6.90 0.46
N GLY A 248 24.52 -5.78 -0.17
CA GLY A 248 25.91 -5.42 -0.50
C GLY A 248 26.47 -6.12 -1.75
N LEU A 249 25.62 -6.78 -2.55
CA LEU A 249 26.01 -7.40 -3.80
C LEU A 249 26.51 -6.36 -4.81
N GLU A 250 27.66 -6.64 -5.41
CA GLU A 250 28.18 -5.91 -6.56
C GLU A 250 28.48 -6.90 -7.70
N MET A 251 28.43 -6.44 -8.94
CA MET A 251 28.78 -7.27 -10.09
C MET A 251 29.71 -6.59 -11.09
N VAL A 252 30.50 -7.44 -11.75
CA VAL A 252 31.32 -7.09 -12.92
C VAL A 252 31.01 -8.08 -14.01
N ILE A 253 30.70 -7.58 -15.19
CA ILE A 253 30.45 -8.38 -16.38
C ILE A 253 31.63 -8.19 -17.33
N GLU A 254 32.28 -9.29 -17.72
CA GLU A 254 33.26 -9.34 -18.80
C GLU A 254 32.56 -9.89 -20.05
N ILE A 255 32.60 -9.12 -21.14
CA ILE A 255 32.02 -9.53 -22.42
C ILE A 255 33.16 -9.95 -23.34
N ASP A 256 33.03 -11.11 -23.96
CA ASP A 256 34.05 -11.70 -24.82
C ASP A 256 35.43 -11.82 -24.12
N PRO A 257 35.51 -12.56 -22.99
CA PRO A 257 36.73 -12.66 -22.19
C PRO A 257 37.92 -13.27 -22.98
N GLU A 258 37.64 -14.00 -24.05
CA GLU A 258 38.63 -14.57 -24.95
C GLU A 258 39.06 -13.63 -26.10
N ARG A 259 38.42 -12.46 -26.23
CA ARG A 259 38.67 -11.43 -27.26
C ARG A 259 38.56 -11.98 -28.69
N THR A 260 37.46 -12.67 -28.95
CA THR A 260 37.13 -13.26 -30.24
C THR A 260 36.49 -12.28 -31.23
N LEU A 261 35.90 -11.19 -30.74
CA LEU A 261 35.23 -10.18 -31.56
C LEU A 261 36.21 -9.16 -32.15
N ASP A 262 35.85 -8.65 -33.33
CA ASP A 262 36.53 -7.52 -33.95
C ASP A 262 36.34 -6.26 -33.08
N PRO A 263 37.42 -5.63 -32.57
CA PRO A 263 37.33 -4.43 -31.73
C PRO A 263 36.62 -3.26 -32.41
N GLU A 264 36.63 -3.19 -33.75
CA GLU A 264 35.93 -2.13 -34.48
C GLU A 264 34.40 -2.24 -34.42
N LEU A 265 33.85 -3.33 -33.88
CA LEU A 265 32.40 -3.46 -33.63
C LEU A 265 31.90 -2.55 -32.50
N GLY A 266 32.80 -1.98 -31.69
CA GLY A 266 32.44 -1.11 -30.57
C GLY A 266 31.66 -1.84 -29.47
N VAL A 267 31.84 -3.16 -29.35
CA VAL A 267 31.21 -3.95 -28.29
C VAL A 267 31.95 -3.68 -26.98
N ALA A 268 31.22 -3.25 -25.95
CA ALA A 268 31.78 -3.09 -24.61
C ALA A 268 32.41 -4.42 -24.16
N THR A 269 33.63 -4.37 -23.64
CA THR A 269 34.34 -5.56 -23.14
C THR A 269 34.11 -5.79 -21.65
N ARG A 270 33.54 -4.80 -20.95
CA ARG A 270 33.32 -4.81 -19.51
C ARG A 270 32.15 -3.91 -19.10
N ILE A 271 31.33 -4.35 -18.16
CA ILE A 271 30.28 -3.55 -17.50
C ILE A 271 30.43 -3.66 -15.98
N PRO A 272 30.47 -2.55 -15.22
CA PRO A 272 30.67 -1.19 -15.73
C PRO A 272 32.07 -1.05 -16.34
N GLU A 273 32.37 0.03 -17.06
CA GLU A 273 33.71 0.22 -17.65
C GLU A 273 34.82 0.24 -16.59
N SER A 274 34.53 0.79 -15.42
CA SER A 274 35.43 0.83 -14.26
C SER A 274 34.67 0.59 -12.95
N GLY A 275 35.35 0.12 -11.91
CA GLY A 275 34.71 -0.21 -10.63
C GLY A 275 33.80 -1.44 -10.72
N ARG A 276 32.79 -1.49 -9.86
CA ARG A 276 31.77 -2.54 -9.84
C ARG A 276 30.39 -1.91 -9.86
N LEU A 277 29.41 -2.60 -10.42
CA LEU A 277 28.03 -2.15 -10.46
C LEU A 277 27.34 -2.63 -9.17
N PRO A 278 26.94 -1.72 -8.26
CA PRO A 278 26.15 -2.12 -7.10
C PRO A 278 24.79 -2.64 -7.54
N VAL A 279 24.33 -3.71 -6.90
CA VAL A 279 23.00 -4.27 -7.05
C VAL A 279 22.24 -4.01 -5.75
N GLU A 280 21.13 -3.29 -5.85
CA GLU A 280 20.30 -3.01 -4.68
C GLU A 280 19.54 -4.28 -4.29
N VAL A 281 19.86 -4.84 -3.11
CA VAL A 281 19.26 -6.05 -2.57
C VAL A 281 18.84 -5.80 -1.12
N HIS A 282 17.59 -6.12 -0.79
CA HIS A 282 17.02 -5.95 0.54
C HIS A 282 16.56 -7.28 1.12
N ALA A 283 16.86 -7.51 2.39
CA ALA A 283 16.22 -8.59 3.14
C ALA A 283 14.80 -8.16 3.49
N MET A 284 13.80 -8.90 3.04
CA MET A 284 12.41 -8.56 3.31
C MET A 284 11.97 -9.08 4.68
N PRO A 285 11.26 -8.26 5.48
CA PRO A 285 10.70 -8.72 6.74
C PRO A 285 9.65 -9.80 6.50
N VAL A 286 9.59 -10.76 7.42
CA VAL A 286 8.55 -11.79 7.47
C VAL A 286 7.17 -11.15 7.37
N LEU A 287 6.30 -11.72 6.54
CA LEU A 287 4.90 -11.32 6.51
C LEU A 287 4.12 -12.14 7.54
N ASP A 288 3.91 -11.54 8.70
CA ASP A 288 2.98 -12.05 9.73
C ASP A 288 1.54 -11.81 9.26
N LEU A 289 0.86 -12.89 8.90
CA LEU A 289 -0.48 -12.91 8.33
C LEU A 289 -1.39 -13.84 9.13
N THR A 290 -2.40 -13.27 9.78
CA THR A 290 -3.49 -14.03 10.41
C THR A 290 -4.66 -14.12 9.44
N LEU A 291 -5.08 -15.35 9.12
CA LEU A 291 -6.25 -15.63 8.29
C LEU A 291 -7.45 -15.91 9.19
N VAL A 292 -8.51 -15.12 9.04
CA VAL A 292 -9.74 -15.22 9.86
C VAL A 292 -10.87 -15.83 9.01
N PRO A 293 -11.19 -17.13 9.18
CA PRO A 293 -12.29 -17.75 8.46
C PRO A 293 -13.63 -17.34 9.07
N PHE A 294 -14.42 -16.58 8.33
CA PHE A 294 -15.78 -16.21 8.72
C PHE A 294 -16.80 -17.22 8.23
N VAL A 295 -17.77 -17.53 9.09
CA VAL A 295 -18.96 -18.32 8.76
C VAL A 295 -20.20 -17.49 9.01
N TRP A 296 -21.07 -17.39 8.01
CA TRP A 296 -22.31 -16.66 8.13
C TRP A 296 -23.33 -17.47 8.95
N ALA A 297 -23.91 -16.84 9.97
CA ALA A 297 -24.79 -17.51 10.93
C ALA A 297 -26.08 -18.05 10.30
N GLU A 298 -26.59 -17.44 9.22
CA GLU A 298 -27.85 -17.85 8.58
C GLU A 298 -27.68 -19.03 7.60
N ASP A 299 -26.53 -19.12 6.93
CA ASP A 299 -26.19 -20.20 5.99
C ASP A 299 -24.70 -20.56 6.13
N PRO A 300 -24.35 -21.41 7.11
CA PRO A 300 -22.96 -21.62 7.49
C PRO A 300 -22.21 -22.56 6.55
N ASP A 301 -21.19 -22.06 5.86
CA ASP A 301 -20.21 -22.88 5.12
C ASP A 301 -18.90 -23.04 5.91
N HIS A 302 -18.76 -24.16 6.61
CA HIS A 302 -17.57 -24.47 7.40
C HIS A 302 -16.34 -24.92 6.58
N SER A 303 -16.48 -25.12 5.25
CA SER A 303 -15.35 -25.53 4.41
C SER A 303 -14.24 -24.48 4.38
N ILE A 304 -14.56 -23.20 4.61
CA ILE A 304 -13.60 -22.10 4.70
C ILE A 304 -12.55 -22.32 5.79
N GLY A 305 -12.91 -23.00 6.89
CA GLY A 305 -11.95 -23.33 7.95
C GLY A 305 -10.90 -24.37 7.52
N GLU A 306 -11.24 -25.30 6.61
CA GLU A 306 -10.27 -26.21 6.02
C GLU A 306 -9.37 -25.49 5.01
N VAL A 307 -9.93 -24.56 4.23
CA VAL A 307 -9.15 -23.73 3.29
C VAL A 307 -8.08 -22.93 4.05
N VAL A 308 -8.48 -22.23 5.11
CA VAL A 308 -7.53 -21.43 5.92
C VAL A 308 -6.45 -22.30 6.57
N ARG A 309 -6.83 -23.46 7.12
CA ARG A 309 -5.84 -24.41 7.67
C ARG A 309 -4.90 -24.96 6.61
N GLY A 310 -5.39 -25.21 5.40
CA GLY A 310 -4.57 -25.62 4.27
C GLY A 310 -3.51 -24.57 3.92
N ILE A 311 -3.92 -23.29 3.88
CA ILE A 311 -2.99 -22.18 3.64
C ILE A 311 -1.92 -22.10 4.74
N ALA A 312 -2.33 -22.15 6.01
CA ALA A 312 -1.38 -22.05 7.14
C ALA A 312 -0.46 -23.27 7.29
N ALA A 313 -0.88 -24.44 6.80
CA ALA A 313 -0.06 -25.67 6.86
C ALA A 313 1.10 -25.67 5.85
N ASP A 314 0.97 -24.94 4.75
CA ASP A 314 1.97 -24.89 3.68
C ASP A 314 1.98 -23.51 2.98
N PRO A 315 2.24 -22.41 3.72
CA PRO A 315 2.04 -21.06 3.18
C PRO A 315 2.98 -20.74 2.00
N GLU A 316 4.13 -21.42 1.93
CA GLU A 316 5.16 -21.21 0.93
C GLU A 316 4.76 -21.78 -0.45
N ASP A 317 4.06 -22.92 -0.48
CA ASP A 317 3.68 -23.63 -1.72
C ASP A 317 2.17 -23.64 -1.99
N HIS A 318 1.33 -23.11 -1.10
CA HIS A 318 -0.12 -23.10 -1.27
C HIS A 318 -0.59 -22.22 -2.46
N ASP A 319 -1.45 -22.77 -3.32
CA ASP A 319 -1.94 -22.11 -4.55
C ASP A 319 -2.56 -20.72 -4.31
N LEU A 320 -3.29 -20.55 -3.19
CA LEU A 320 -3.91 -19.27 -2.82
C LEU A 320 -2.93 -18.16 -2.40
N LEU A 321 -1.68 -18.49 -2.04
CA LEU A 321 -0.63 -17.51 -1.75
C LEU A 321 0.42 -17.43 -2.85
N ARG A 322 0.33 -18.27 -3.89
CA ARG A 322 1.28 -18.30 -5.01
C ARG A 322 1.48 -16.92 -5.64
N GLN A 323 0.41 -16.18 -5.91
CA GLN A 323 0.53 -14.84 -6.49
C GLN A 323 1.05 -13.80 -5.51
N THR A 324 0.64 -13.85 -4.24
CA THR A 324 1.22 -13.02 -3.17
C THR A 324 2.73 -13.14 -3.17
N ARG A 325 3.25 -14.37 -3.16
CA ARG A 325 4.69 -14.60 -3.10
C ARG A 325 5.42 -14.31 -4.41
N THR A 326 4.76 -14.47 -5.56
CA THR A 326 5.39 -14.26 -6.89
C THR A 326 5.40 -12.79 -7.30
N LEU A 327 4.38 -12.04 -6.90
CA LEU A 327 4.12 -10.69 -7.39
C LEU A 327 4.36 -9.61 -6.33
N LEU A 328 4.31 -9.90 -5.03
CA LEU A 328 4.58 -8.89 -4.00
C LEU A 328 5.98 -9.09 -3.39
N PRO A 329 6.64 -8.01 -2.95
CA PRO A 329 7.92 -8.08 -2.26
C PRO A 329 7.71 -8.56 -0.81
N VAL A 330 7.49 -9.85 -0.64
CA VAL A 330 7.35 -10.52 0.66
C VAL A 330 8.54 -11.45 0.89
N GLY A 331 9.03 -11.50 2.13
CA GLY A 331 9.97 -12.54 2.55
C GLY A 331 9.23 -13.83 2.90
N ASP A 332 9.75 -14.57 3.89
CA ASP A 332 9.05 -15.73 4.46
C ASP A 332 7.65 -15.35 4.95
N LEU A 333 6.73 -16.30 4.85
CA LEU A 333 5.35 -16.13 5.32
C LEU A 333 5.17 -16.82 6.67
N ASP A 334 4.76 -16.06 7.69
CA ASP A 334 4.29 -16.60 8.95
C ASP A 334 2.77 -16.51 8.98
N VAL A 335 2.09 -17.61 8.66
CA VAL A 335 0.64 -17.64 8.50
C VAL A 335 -0.02 -18.31 9.69
N THR A 336 -0.77 -17.51 10.46
CA THR A 336 -1.60 -18.00 11.56
C THR A 336 -3.01 -18.32 11.05
N SER A 337 -3.43 -19.58 11.23
CA SER A 337 -4.83 -19.98 11.01
C SER A 337 -5.63 -19.69 12.28
N HIS A 338 -6.48 -18.68 12.23
CA HIS A 338 -7.46 -18.40 13.28
C HIS A 338 -8.60 -19.43 13.23
N LEU A 339 -9.26 -19.72 14.37
CA LEU A 339 -10.46 -20.55 14.38
C LEU A 339 -11.62 -19.87 13.64
N THR A 340 -12.62 -20.65 13.25
CA THR A 340 -13.80 -20.06 12.60
C THR A 340 -14.51 -19.06 13.49
N VAL A 341 -14.83 -17.90 12.92
CA VAL A 341 -15.62 -16.83 13.52
C VAL A 341 -17.01 -16.82 12.91
N THR A 342 -18.03 -17.04 13.74
CA THR A 342 -19.42 -16.89 13.29
C THR A 342 -19.81 -15.41 13.27
N SER A 343 -20.34 -14.93 12.15
CA SER A 343 -20.87 -13.56 12.00
C SER A 343 -22.33 -13.58 11.55
N ASN A 344 -23.13 -12.64 12.04
CA ASN A 344 -24.49 -12.41 11.50
C ASN A 344 -24.47 -11.71 10.13
N SER A 345 -23.34 -11.15 9.73
CA SER A 345 -23.20 -10.46 8.45
C SER A 345 -22.57 -11.35 7.39
N ASN A 346 -23.02 -11.21 6.15
CA ASN A 346 -22.30 -11.67 4.97
C ASN A 346 -21.85 -10.49 4.08
N HIS A 347 -21.91 -9.25 4.60
CA HIS A 347 -21.56 -8.04 3.85
C HIS A 347 -20.07 -7.70 4.03
N SER A 348 -19.34 -7.53 2.94
CA SER A 348 -17.88 -7.38 2.96
C SER A 348 -17.38 -6.19 3.79
N VAL A 349 -18.04 -5.02 3.72
CA VAL A 349 -17.68 -3.86 4.56
C VAL A 349 -17.80 -4.17 6.05
N ALA A 350 -18.85 -4.89 6.45
CA ALA A 350 -19.05 -5.27 7.85
C ALA A 350 -17.99 -6.29 8.30
N LEU A 351 -17.67 -7.27 7.45
CA LEU A 351 -16.66 -8.29 7.71
C LEU A 351 -15.23 -7.71 7.76
N LEU A 352 -14.92 -6.68 6.96
CA LEU A 352 -13.68 -5.92 7.09
C LEU A 352 -13.59 -5.21 8.46
N ARG A 353 -14.68 -4.56 8.89
CA ARG A 353 -14.76 -3.91 10.22
C ARG A 353 -14.60 -4.92 11.35
N GLU A 354 -15.23 -6.09 11.23
CA GLU A 354 -15.08 -7.21 12.18
C GLU A 354 -13.66 -7.76 12.19
N THR A 355 -13.03 -7.93 11.03
CA THR A 355 -11.60 -8.32 10.93
C THR A 355 -10.70 -7.31 11.65
N THR A 356 -10.99 -6.01 11.47
CA THR A 356 -10.26 -4.91 12.14
C THR A 356 -10.44 -4.97 13.66
N ALA A 357 -11.66 -5.25 14.13
CA ALA A 357 -11.97 -5.37 15.55
C ALA A 357 -11.37 -6.62 16.20
N ILE A 358 -11.38 -7.76 15.51
CA ILE A 358 -10.73 -9.00 15.96
C ILE A 358 -9.24 -8.75 16.17
N ARG A 359 -8.56 -8.18 15.16
CA ARG A 359 -7.16 -7.78 15.26
C ARG A 359 -6.90 -6.88 16.49
N ALA A 360 -7.77 -5.91 16.75
CA ALA A 360 -7.63 -5.02 17.89
C ALA A 360 -7.85 -5.74 19.23
N MET A 361 -8.90 -6.57 19.35
CA MET A 361 -9.25 -7.32 20.56
C MET A 361 -8.21 -8.37 20.94
N GLU A 362 -7.52 -8.94 19.96
CA GLU A 362 -6.49 -9.97 20.15
C GLU A 362 -5.09 -9.39 20.30
N GLY A 363 -4.93 -8.07 20.18
CA GLY A 363 -3.63 -7.42 20.23
C GLY A 363 -2.74 -7.72 19.02
N GLY A 364 -3.35 -8.08 17.89
CA GLY A 364 -2.65 -8.47 16.67
C GLY A 364 -1.79 -7.36 16.08
N THR A 365 -0.49 -7.64 15.91
CA THR A 365 0.46 -6.70 15.30
C THR A 365 0.59 -6.91 13.79
N GLY A 366 0.44 -8.13 13.30
CA GLY A 366 0.50 -8.47 11.88
C GLY A 366 -0.68 -7.99 11.04
N HIS A 367 -0.75 -8.51 9.81
CA HIS A 367 -1.86 -8.33 8.87
C HIS A 367 -2.96 -9.36 9.16
N TYR A 368 -4.21 -8.93 9.09
CA TYR A 368 -5.37 -9.80 9.29
C TYR A 368 -6.21 -9.81 8.01
N LEU A 369 -6.40 -11.00 7.44
CA LEU A 369 -7.22 -11.20 6.24
C LEU A 369 -8.41 -12.07 6.59
N GLY A 370 -9.59 -11.45 6.61
CA GLY A 370 -10.87 -12.14 6.72
C GLY A 370 -11.21 -12.86 5.42
N LEU A 371 -11.60 -14.12 5.51
CA LEU A 371 -12.03 -14.91 4.35
C LEU A 371 -13.39 -15.55 4.61
N MET A 372 -14.27 -15.53 3.60
CA MET A 372 -15.57 -16.20 3.64
C MET A 372 -15.84 -16.89 2.30
N SER A 373 -16.48 -18.06 2.34
CA SER A 373 -17.06 -18.68 1.13
C SER A 373 -18.31 -17.90 0.69
N PRO A 374 -18.63 -17.84 -0.61
CA PRO A 374 -19.91 -17.29 -1.06
C PRO A 374 -21.11 -18.00 -0.39
N PRO A 375 -22.23 -17.30 -0.15
CA PRO A 375 -22.54 -15.95 -0.63
C PRO A 375 -21.95 -14.83 0.25
N VAL A 376 -21.35 -13.84 -0.41
CA VAL A 376 -20.92 -12.56 0.19
C VAL A 376 -21.64 -11.42 -0.55
N SER A 377 -22.18 -10.47 0.19
CA SER A 377 -22.79 -9.25 -0.35
C SER A 377 -21.82 -8.07 -0.32
N GLY A 378 -21.99 -7.11 -1.25
CA GLY A 378 -21.05 -5.99 -1.45
C GLY A 378 -19.86 -6.36 -2.36
N PRO A 379 -18.80 -5.53 -2.37
CA PRO A 379 -17.56 -5.83 -3.12
C PRO A 379 -16.93 -7.16 -2.69
N THR A 380 -16.32 -7.89 -3.62
CA THR A 380 -15.77 -9.24 -3.38
C THR A 380 -14.52 -9.25 -2.50
N GLY A 381 -13.84 -8.11 -2.41
CA GLY A 381 -12.74 -7.87 -1.48
C GLY A 381 -12.64 -6.39 -1.15
N LEU A 382 -12.14 -6.10 0.04
CA LEU A 382 -11.91 -4.74 0.55
C LEU A 382 -10.68 -4.75 1.46
N ALA A 383 -9.93 -3.67 1.46
CA ALA A 383 -8.76 -3.54 2.31
C ALA A 383 -8.60 -2.12 2.84
N HIS A 384 -8.06 -1.99 4.04
CA HIS A 384 -7.57 -0.68 4.48
C HIS A 384 -6.34 -0.28 3.67
N PHE A 385 -6.28 1.00 3.29
CA PHE A 385 -5.26 1.57 2.43
C PHE A 385 -4.58 2.80 3.07
N PRO A 386 -3.25 2.76 3.32
CA PRO A 386 -2.53 1.54 3.69
C PRO A 386 -3.10 0.98 4.99
N GLY A 387 -2.88 -0.30 5.26
CA GLY A 387 -3.51 -0.93 6.42
C GLY A 387 -3.05 -2.34 6.72
N ARG A 388 -3.62 -2.89 7.80
CA ARG A 388 -3.33 -4.26 8.28
C ARG A 388 -4.57 -5.13 8.39
N SER A 389 -5.67 -4.70 7.79
CA SER A 389 -6.86 -5.53 7.73
C SER A 389 -7.46 -5.47 6.33
N SER A 390 -7.90 -6.63 5.89
CA SER A 390 -8.56 -6.85 4.61
C SER A 390 -9.58 -7.95 4.78
N PHE A 391 -10.54 -8.01 3.85
CA PHE A 391 -11.52 -9.07 3.76
C PHE A 391 -11.72 -9.42 2.30
N GLY A 392 -11.88 -10.71 1.97
CA GLY A 392 -12.24 -11.12 0.62
C GLY A 392 -12.61 -12.59 0.46
N LEU A 393 -12.88 -12.96 -0.78
CA LEU A 393 -13.07 -14.36 -1.17
C LEU A 393 -11.71 -15.08 -1.32
N PRO A 394 -11.65 -16.42 -1.14
CA PRO A 394 -10.40 -17.19 -1.20
C PRO A 394 -9.93 -17.42 -2.65
N TYR A 395 -9.55 -16.34 -3.34
CA TYR A 395 -8.94 -16.37 -4.69
C TYR A 395 -7.53 -15.79 -4.65
N ALA A 396 -6.57 -16.47 -5.30
CA ALA A 396 -5.15 -16.08 -5.25
C ALA A 396 -4.90 -14.64 -5.71
N THR A 397 -5.54 -14.20 -6.80
CA THR A 397 -5.38 -12.85 -7.37
C THR A 397 -5.92 -11.80 -6.42
N LEU A 398 -7.11 -12.07 -5.87
CA LEU A 398 -7.77 -11.17 -4.94
C LEU A 398 -6.97 -11.04 -3.64
N ILE A 399 -6.48 -12.14 -3.07
CA ILE A 399 -5.66 -12.10 -1.84
C ILE A 399 -4.41 -11.23 -2.06
N ALA A 400 -3.70 -11.44 -3.17
CA ALA A 400 -2.52 -10.64 -3.50
C ALA A 400 -2.88 -9.16 -3.73
N HIS A 401 -4.00 -8.87 -4.40
CA HIS A 401 -4.48 -7.50 -4.61
C HIS A 401 -4.80 -6.80 -3.27
N LEU A 402 -5.54 -7.46 -2.38
CA LEU A 402 -5.90 -6.91 -1.06
C LEU A 402 -4.68 -6.67 -0.17
N LEU A 403 -3.68 -7.57 -0.23
CA LEU A 403 -2.40 -7.35 0.43
C LEU A 403 -1.61 -6.20 -0.21
N GLY A 404 -1.75 -5.99 -1.52
CA GLY A 404 -1.23 -4.82 -2.20
C GLY A 404 -1.72 -3.50 -1.60
N HIS A 405 -3.02 -3.36 -1.36
CA HIS A 405 -3.55 -2.18 -0.65
C HIS A 405 -3.00 -2.03 0.76
N ASN A 406 -2.87 -3.14 1.50
CA ASN A 406 -2.22 -3.13 2.80
C ASN A 406 -0.76 -2.62 2.70
N PHE A 407 -0.07 -2.88 1.59
CA PHE A 407 1.29 -2.41 1.29
C PHE A 407 1.35 -1.05 0.60
N PHE A 408 0.30 -0.24 0.76
CA PHE A 408 0.21 1.13 0.23
C PHE A 408 0.21 1.21 -1.30
N LEU A 409 -0.33 0.19 -1.98
CA LEU A 409 -0.57 0.21 -3.43
C LEU A 409 -2.00 0.66 -3.76
N GLY A 410 -2.11 1.70 -4.58
CA GLY A 410 -3.41 2.15 -5.09
C GLY A 410 -3.81 1.36 -6.33
N ASP A 411 -5.05 1.52 -6.79
CA ASP A 411 -5.54 0.84 -7.98
C ASP A 411 -4.78 1.28 -9.24
N ALA A 412 -4.53 0.34 -10.14
CA ALA A 412 -4.10 0.67 -11.49
C ALA A 412 -5.33 0.78 -12.42
N PRO A 413 -5.29 1.61 -13.47
CA PRO A 413 -6.41 1.68 -14.42
C PRO A 413 -6.68 0.32 -15.09
N CYS A 414 -7.95 -0.03 -15.35
CA CYS A 414 -8.26 -1.07 -16.33
C CYS A 414 -9.57 -0.80 -17.06
N GLY A 415 -9.50 -0.44 -18.34
CA GLY A 415 -10.69 -0.20 -19.17
C GLY A 415 -11.50 1.03 -18.75
N ASP A 416 -12.13 0.97 -17.57
CA ASP A 416 -12.62 2.06 -16.72
C ASP A 416 -12.98 1.46 -15.33
N VAL A 417 -12.23 1.82 -14.29
CA VAL A 417 -12.52 1.50 -12.88
C VAL A 417 -12.50 2.83 -12.14
N ALA A 418 -13.57 3.15 -11.41
CA ALA A 418 -13.72 4.48 -10.84
C ALA A 418 -12.62 4.76 -9.79
N ARG A 419 -11.74 5.74 -10.11
CA ARG A 419 -10.65 6.31 -9.29
C ARG A 419 -9.35 5.48 -9.19
N PRO A 420 -8.65 5.21 -10.30
CA PRO A 420 -7.32 4.60 -10.25
C PRO A 420 -6.28 5.58 -9.66
N ASP A 421 -5.15 5.05 -9.20
CA ASP A 421 -3.95 5.80 -8.86
C ASP A 421 -3.56 6.73 -10.01
N LEU A 422 -3.79 8.03 -9.82
CA LEU A 422 -3.58 9.05 -10.84
C LEU A 422 -2.11 9.18 -11.23
N SER A 423 -1.21 8.76 -10.35
CA SER A 423 0.23 8.74 -10.58
C SER A 423 0.72 7.46 -11.24
N TYR A 424 -0.16 6.49 -11.50
CA TYR A 424 0.23 5.26 -12.20
C TYR A 424 0.79 5.60 -13.58
N PRO A 425 2.06 5.23 -13.86
CA PRO A 425 2.81 5.81 -14.97
C PRO A 425 2.38 5.29 -16.34
N ASP A 426 1.76 4.11 -16.39
CA ASP A 426 1.53 3.39 -17.64
C ASP A 426 0.05 3.37 -18.06
N PRO A 427 -0.25 3.60 -19.35
CA PRO A 427 -1.62 3.63 -19.84
C PRO A 427 -2.37 2.31 -19.60
N LEU A 428 -3.67 2.43 -19.28
CA LEU A 428 -4.58 1.29 -19.10
C LEU A 428 -4.13 0.28 -18.02
N GLY A 429 -3.27 0.70 -17.08
CA GLY A 429 -2.75 -0.17 -16.03
C GLY A 429 -1.74 -1.20 -16.52
N ALA A 430 -1.16 -1.02 -17.71
CA ALA A 430 -0.11 -1.88 -18.22
C ALA A 430 1.11 -1.86 -17.28
N ILE A 431 1.86 -2.96 -17.17
CA ILE A 431 3.08 -2.98 -16.34
C ILE A 431 4.22 -2.14 -16.93
N GLY A 432 4.12 -1.73 -18.20
CA GLY A 432 5.04 -0.78 -18.85
C GLY A 432 6.41 -1.34 -19.24
N VAL A 433 6.86 -2.41 -18.58
CA VAL A 433 8.20 -2.99 -18.74
C VAL A 433 8.15 -4.52 -18.89
N TRP A 434 9.25 -5.10 -19.35
CA TRP A 434 9.36 -6.56 -19.44
C TRP A 434 9.59 -7.17 -18.07
N ALA A 435 8.77 -8.15 -17.73
CA ALA A 435 8.84 -8.88 -16.48
C ALA A 435 9.34 -10.33 -16.69
N TYR A 436 9.62 -11.03 -15.59
CA TYR A 436 10.13 -12.41 -15.59
C TYR A 436 9.42 -13.26 -14.54
N ASP A 437 8.83 -14.36 -14.97
CA ASP A 437 8.20 -15.33 -14.07
C ASP A 437 9.22 -16.37 -13.58
N SER A 438 9.95 -16.01 -12.53
CA SER A 438 10.99 -16.86 -11.93
C SER A 438 10.44 -18.20 -11.41
N ARG A 439 9.19 -18.22 -10.94
CA ARG A 439 8.53 -19.37 -10.30
C ARG A 439 7.65 -20.20 -11.25
N GLY A 440 7.19 -19.63 -12.37
CA GLY A 440 6.35 -20.28 -13.38
C GLY A 440 7.10 -20.65 -14.66
N ASN A 441 8.28 -21.27 -14.52
CA ASN A 441 9.13 -21.80 -15.60
C ASN A 441 10.00 -20.77 -16.35
N GLY A 442 10.18 -19.56 -15.85
CA GLY A 442 11.14 -18.60 -16.40
C GLY A 442 10.71 -17.94 -17.71
N ARG A 443 9.43 -17.56 -17.82
CA ARG A 443 8.88 -16.89 -19.01
C ARG A 443 8.98 -15.37 -18.87
N LEU A 444 9.24 -14.68 -19.97
CA LEU A 444 9.10 -13.21 -20.02
C LEU A 444 7.63 -12.80 -20.12
N ILE A 445 7.27 -11.77 -19.35
CA ILE A 445 5.93 -11.19 -19.32
C ILE A 445 5.96 -9.87 -20.09
N PRO A 446 5.08 -9.67 -21.10
CA PRO A 446 5.12 -8.48 -21.94
C PRO A 446 4.62 -7.24 -21.20
N PRO A 447 5.13 -6.04 -21.56
CA PRO A 447 4.74 -4.75 -20.98
C PRO A 447 3.24 -4.45 -21.00
N THR A 448 2.50 -5.09 -21.92
CA THR A 448 1.06 -4.89 -22.09
C THR A 448 0.22 -5.73 -21.13
N TRP A 449 0.83 -6.61 -20.32
CA TRP A 449 0.10 -7.24 -19.22
C TRP A 449 -0.27 -6.19 -18.20
N LEU A 450 -1.33 -6.45 -17.46
CA LEU A 450 -1.92 -5.46 -16.58
C LEU A 450 -1.40 -5.66 -15.18
N ASP A 451 -1.26 -4.56 -14.46
CA ASP A 451 -0.85 -4.58 -13.07
C ASP A 451 -1.88 -5.33 -12.21
N ILE A 452 -1.44 -6.04 -11.19
CA ILE A 452 -2.31 -6.80 -10.29
C ILE A 452 -3.30 -5.88 -9.57
N MET A 453 -2.96 -4.61 -9.41
CA MET A 453 -3.84 -3.59 -8.86
C MET A 453 -4.90 -3.09 -9.86
N SER A 454 -4.99 -3.65 -11.06
CA SER A 454 -5.95 -3.24 -12.10
C SER A 454 -7.22 -4.09 -12.17
N TYR A 455 -7.37 -5.09 -11.30
CA TYR A 455 -8.44 -6.11 -11.33
C TYR A 455 -8.55 -6.92 -12.62
N CYS A 456 -7.62 -6.76 -13.55
CA CYS A 456 -7.73 -7.31 -14.88
C CYS A 456 -6.71 -8.40 -15.16
N ASP A 457 -7.19 -9.42 -15.86
CA ASP A 457 -6.39 -10.53 -16.30
C ASP A 457 -5.89 -10.33 -17.75
N PRO A 458 -4.68 -10.82 -18.06
CA PRO A 458 -3.74 -11.45 -17.12
C PRO A 458 -3.00 -10.43 -16.24
N ALA A 459 -2.91 -10.73 -14.94
CA ALA A 459 -2.27 -9.87 -13.93
C ALA A 459 -0.77 -10.16 -13.74
N TRP A 460 0.01 -9.09 -13.54
CA TRP A 460 1.40 -9.10 -13.11
C TRP A 460 1.70 -7.87 -12.24
N ILE A 461 2.86 -7.71 -11.61
CA ILE A 461 3.20 -6.46 -10.91
C ILE A 461 4.10 -5.54 -11.75
N SER A 462 3.80 -4.25 -11.78
CA SER A 462 4.68 -3.23 -12.38
C SER A 462 5.92 -2.95 -11.53
N ASP A 463 6.95 -2.37 -12.15
CA ASP A 463 8.12 -1.83 -11.43
C ASP A 463 7.70 -0.78 -10.39
N TYR A 464 6.70 0.02 -10.74
CA TYR A 464 6.11 1.06 -9.91
C TYR A 464 5.51 0.49 -8.62
N HIS A 465 4.57 -0.45 -8.72
CA HIS A 465 3.93 -1.02 -7.53
C HIS A 465 4.88 -1.91 -6.74
N PHE A 466 5.72 -2.72 -7.40
CA PHE A 466 6.67 -3.56 -6.69
C PHE A 466 7.62 -2.74 -5.82
N THR A 467 8.20 -1.67 -6.39
CA THR A 467 9.16 -0.84 -5.66
C THR A 467 8.49 -0.05 -4.52
N ASN A 468 7.25 0.41 -4.71
CA ASN A 468 6.50 1.11 -3.66
C ASN A 468 6.13 0.17 -2.50
N ALA A 469 5.64 -1.04 -2.80
CA ALA A 469 5.35 -2.05 -1.79
C ALA A 469 6.62 -2.43 -1.00
N LEU A 470 7.76 -2.57 -1.69
CA LEU A 470 9.03 -2.92 -1.06
C LEU A 470 9.44 -1.86 -0.04
N ARG A 471 9.41 -0.58 -0.41
CA ARG A 471 9.74 0.54 0.51
C ARG A 471 8.80 0.61 1.70
N PHE A 472 7.50 0.42 1.47
CA PHE A 472 6.51 0.40 2.54
C PHE A 472 6.79 -0.73 3.52
N ARG A 473 6.99 -1.95 3.03
CA ARG A 473 7.31 -3.14 3.85
C ARG A 473 8.57 -2.96 4.69
N LEU A 474 9.63 -2.36 4.13
CA LEU A 474 10.84 -2.05 4.89
C LEU A 474 10.57 -1.05 6.01
N SER A 475 9.76 0.00 5.75
CA SER A 475 9.39 0.98 6.78
C SER A 475 8.51 0.40 7.90
N GLU A 476 7.67 -0.59 7.59
CA GLU A 476 6.85 -1.26 8.60
C GLU A 476 7.71 -2.03 9.59
N ALA A 477 8.81 -2.66 9.15
CA ALA A 477 9.72 -3.37 10.05
C ALA A 477 10.33 -2.45 11.10
N ASP A 478 10.70 -1.23 10.71
CA ASP A 478 11.24 -0.22 11.63
C ASP A 478 10.19 0.25 12.65
N SER A 479 8.91 0.22 12.29
CA SER A 479 7.80 0.58 13.19
C SER A 479 7.43 -0.50 14.22
N VAL A 480 7.81 -1.76 13.98
CA VAL A 480 7.56 -2.90 14.89
C VAL A 480 8.61 -2.98 16.01
N GLY A 481 9.71 -2.21 15.91
CA GLY A 481 10.80 -2.16 16.89
C GLY A 481 10.47 -1.54 18.27
N LEU A 482 9.24 -1.07 18.50
CA LEU A 482 8.78 -0.73 19.85
C LEU A 482 8.06 -1.95 20.45
N PRO A 483 8.60 -2.59 21.50
CA PRO A 483 7.89 -3.65 22.19
C PRO A 483 6.70 -3.04 22.92
N MET A 484 5.54 -2.95 22.26
CA MET A 484 4.28 -3.01 22.98
C MET A 484 3.98 -4.47 23.30
N ILE A 485 4.80 -5.05 24.17
CA ILE A 485 4.23 -6.00 25.14
C ILE A 485 3.49 -5.11 26.15
N ALA A 486 2.43 -4.44 25.70
CA ALA A 486 1.46 -3.91 26.64
C ALA A 486 0.82 -5.16 27.24
N GLU A 487 1.12 -5.43 28.51
CA GLU A 487 0.43 -6.49 29.24
C GLU A 487 -1.07 -6.31 29.00
N SER A 488 -1.78 -7.41 28.76
CA SER A 488 -3.23 -7.37 28.64
C SER A 488 -3.80 -6.71 29.89
N THR A 489 -4.39 -5.53 29.69
CA THR A 489 -5.04 -4.78 30.76
C THR A 489 -6.52 -4.74 30.51
N ARG A 490 -7.28 -4.40 31.56
CA ARG A 490 -8.69 -4.08 31.39
C ARG A 490 -8.78 -2.86 30.47
N ALA A 491 -9.45 -3.04 29.35
CA ALA A 491 -9.50 -2.08 28.27
C ALA A 491 -10.95 -1.92 27.76
N LEU A 492 -11.19 -0.80 27.10
CA LEU A 492 -12.45 -0.48 26.42
C LEU A 492 -12.24 -0.60 24.91
N LEU A 493 -12.93 -1.54 24.26
CA LEU A 493 -13.05 -1.57 22.81
C LEU A 493 -14.02 -0.49 22.36
N LEU A 494 -13.53 0.42 21.51
CA LEU A 494 -14.30 1.46 20.84
C LEU A 494 -14.17 1.26 19.34
N TRP A 495 -15.30 1.21 18.65
CA TRP A 495 -15.31 1.01 17.22
C TRP A 495 -16.57 1.58 16.59
N GLY A 496 -16.48 1.81 15.30
CA GLY A 496 -17.46 2.55 14.52
C GLY A 496 -16.84 2.99 13.21
N GLY A 497 -17.39 4.02 12.60
CA GLY A 497 -16.89 4.46 11.31
C GLY A 497 -17.80 5.44 10.61
N LEU A 498 -17.72 5.43 9.29
CA LEU A 498 -18.59 6.18 8.39
C LEU A 498 -19.35 5.21 7.49
N GLU A 499 -20.63 5.48 7.27
CA GLU A 499 -21.35 4.91 6.15
C GLU A 499 -20.94 5.59 4.84
N ALA A 500 -21.29 4.98 3.70
CA ALA A 500 -20.99 5.48 2.35
C ALA A 500 -21.38 6.95 2.11
N ASN A 501 -22.41 7.44 2.81
CA ASN A 501 -22.88 8.82 2.71
C ASN A 501 -22.13 9.81 3.65
N GLY A 502 -21.11 9.33 4.37
CA GLY A 502 -20.33 10.11 5.33
C GLY A 502 -20.95 10.24 6.73
N THR A 503 -22.09 9.58 7.00
CA THR A 503 -22.73 9.61 8.32
C THR A 503 -21.89 8.81 9.31
N PRO A 504 -21.46 9.41 10.44
CA PRO A 504 -20.73 8.68 11.45
C PRO A 504 -21.64 7.75 12.24
N PHE A 505 -21.12 6.58 12.62
CA PHE A 505 -21.79 5.62 13.51
C PHE A 505 -20.82 5.08 14.57
N LEU A 506 -21.37 4.59 15.67
CA LEU A 506 -20.65 3.90 16.73
C LEU A 506 -21.32 2.56 17.01
N GLU A 507 -20.50 1.54 17.21
CA GLU A 507 -20.94 0.22 17.62
C GLU A 507 -20.98 0.11 19.16
N PRO A 508 -21.74 -0.83 19.74
CA PRO A 508 -21.63 -1.15 21.15
C PRO A 508 -20.18 -1.35 21.59
N ALA A 509 -19.80 -0.68 22.68
CA ALA A 509 -18.48 -0.78 23.26
C ALA A 509 -18.41 -2.00 24.19
N PHE A 510 -17.20 -2.53 24.40
CA PHE A 510 -16.98 -3.70 25.26
C PHE A 510 -15.83 -3.46 26.24
N VAL A 511 -16.00 -3.92 27.47
CA VAL A 511 -14.87 -4.06 28.40
C VAL A 511 -14.31 -5.45 28.22
N LEU A 512 -13.01 -5.54 27.96
CA LEU A 512 -12.29 -6.79 27.79
C LEU A 512 -10.85 -6.66 28.28
N ASP A 513 -10.18 -7.80 28.35
CA ASP A 513 -8.73 -7.89 28.51
C ASP A 513 -8.08 -7.92 27.13
N ALA A 514 -7.34 -6.87 26.80
CA ALA A 514 -6.60 -6.75 25.55
C ALA A 514 -5.45 -5.71 25.67
N PRO A 515 -4.37 -5.86 24.88
CA PRO A 515 -3.35 -4.82 24.72
C PRO A 515 -3.91 -3.53 24.12
N ALA A 516 -3.28 -2.39 24.41
CA ALA A 516 -3.71 -1.11 23.85
C ALA A 516 -3.55 -1.07 22.32
N ALA A 517 -4.60 -0.62 21.62
CA ALA A 517 -4.60 -0.40 20.18
C ALA A 517 -5.12 1.03 19.93
N LEU A 518 -4.19 1.98 19.84
CA LEU A 518 -4.50 3.41 19.71
C LEU A 518 -4.38 3.89 18.25
N PRO A 519 -4.98 5.03 17.89
CA PRO A 519 -4.81 5.62 16.56
C PRO A 519 -3.33 5.87 16.22
N ARG A 520 -2.93 5.55 14.98
CA ARG A 520 -1.55 5.73 14.51
C ARG A 520 -1.22 7.17 14.09
N SER A 521 -2.24 7.93 13.68
CA SER A 521 -2.09 9.30 13.19
C SER A 521 -3.22 10.17 13.68
N ALA A 522 -2.93 11.43 13.98
CA ALA A 522 -3.94 12.43 14.27
C ALA A 522 -4.67 12.86 12.98
N GLY A 523 -5.94 13.25 13.11
CA GLY A 523 -6.75 13.72 12.00
C GLY A 523 -7.98 14.50 12.48
N GLU A 524 -8.91 14.77 11.56
CA GLU A 524 -10.06 15.64 11.80
C GLU A 524 -11.17 14.99 12.65
N TYR A 525 -11.14 13.66 12.84
CA TYR A 525 -12.09 12.97 13.69
C TYR A 525 -11.63 13.00 15.13
N ARG A 526 -12.60 13.11 16.05
CA ARG A 526 -12.37 13.07 17.48
C ARG A 526 -13.35 12.11 18.13
N ILE A 527 -12.84 11.19 18.94
CA ILE A 527 -13.65 10.37 19.84
C ILE A 527 -13.40 10.79 21.28
N THR A 528 -14.47 11.00 22.04
CA THR A 528 -14.43 11.44 23.44
C THR A 528 -15.30 10.55 24.31
N GLY A 529 -14.90 10.36 25.56
CA GLY A 529 -15.72 9.74 26.60
C GLY A 529 -15.95 10.73 27.73
N GLN A 530 -17.19 10.80 28.21
CA GLN A 530 -17.63 11.77 29.21
C GLN A 530 -18.46 11.11 30.32
N THR A 531 -18.46 11.76 31.48
CA THR A 531 -19.36 11.46 32.59
C THR A 531 -20.75 12.09 32.41
N GLU A 532 -21.71 11.72 33.26
CA GLU A 532 -23.10 12.19 33.16
C GLU A 532 -23.21 13.71 33.32
N ASP A 533 -22.33 14.31 34.13
CA ASP A 533 -22.20 15.76 34.32
C ASP A 533 -21.32 16.44 33.25
N GLY A 534 -20.84 15.70 32.26
CA GLY A 534 -20.11 16.21 31.10
C GLY A 534 -18.59 16.36 31.30
N ALA A 535 -18.03 15.82 32.39
CA ALA A 535 -16.57 15.83 32.59
C ALA A 535 -15.89 14.88 31.59
N LEU A 536 -14.82 15.36 30.94
CA LEU A 536 -14.08 14.61 29.94
C LEU A 536 -13.18 13.55 30.59
N LEU A 537 -13.38 12.27 30.24
CA LEU A 537 -12.56 11.14 30.68
C LEU A 537 -11.42 10.83 29.70
N PHE A 538 -11.68 10.93 28.40
CA PHE A 538 -10.67 10.80 27.35
C PHE A 538 -11.05 11.57 26.09
N SER A 539 -10.05 11.93 25.28
CA SER A 539 -10.23 12.56 23.96
C SER A 539 -9.09 12.15 23.04
N LEU A 540 -9.40 11.43 21.97
CA LEU A 540 -8.45 11.01 20.94
C LEU A 540 -8.84 11.65 19.61
N THR A 541 -7.85 12.14 18.88
CA THR A 541 -8.03 12.63 17.50
C THR A 541 -7.39 11.66 16.52
N PHE A 542 -8.03 11.38 15.40
CA PHE A 542 -7.56 10.41 14.42
C PHE A 542 -8.01 10.72 13.00
N GLY A 543 -7.25 10.23 12.02
CA GLY A 543 -7.73 10.11 10.64
C GLY A 543 -8.60 8.87 10.50
N MET A 544 -9.76 8.99 9.87
CA MET A 544 -10.58 7.82 9.54
C MET A 544 -9.80 6.95 8.53
N PRO A 545 -9.66 5.63 8.75
CA PRO A 545 -8.98 4.76 7.80
C PRO A 545 -9.61 4.87 6.40
N GLU A 546 -8.82 4.77 5.35
CA GLU A 546 -9.35 4.68 4.00
C GLU A 546 -9.57 3.21 3.64
N VAL A 547 -10.70 2.91 3.01
CA VAL A 547 -11.03 1.56 2.51
C VAL A 547 -10.92 1.61 1.00
N ALA A 548 -9.92 0.91 0.46
CA ALA A 548 -9.80 0.68 -0.97
C ALA A 548 -10.93 -0.21 -1.48
N ASP A 549 -11.36 0.04 -2.72
CA ASP A 549 -12.52 -0.57 -3.37
C ASP A 549 -13.86 -0.38 -2.63
N GLY A 550 -13.86 0.51 -1.64
CA GLY A 550 -15.04 0.83 -0.85
C GLY A 550 -16.00 1.75 -1.58
N ASP A 551 -17.23 1.81 -1.07
CA ASP A 551 -18.26 2.75 -1.50
C ASP A 551 -18.17 4.13 -0.81
N GLY A 552 -17.04 4.42 -0.15
CA GLY A 552 -16.85 5.55 0.76
C GLY A 552 -17.10 5.21 2.22
N SER A 553 -17.59 4.01 2.53
CA SER A 553 -17.66 3.51 3.90
C SER A 553 -16.28 3.31 4.49
N SER A 554 -16.17 3.50 5.80
CA SER A 554 -14.94 3.23 6.55
C SER A 554 -15.25 2.70 7.95
N GLY A 555 -14.23 2.23 8.68
CA GLY A 555 -14.32 1.90 10.08
C GLY A 555 -12.99 1.89 10.81
N PHE A 556 -13.06 2.03 12.13
CA PHE A 556 -11.93 1.95 13.05
C PHE A 556 -12.27 1.02 14.21
N ALA A 557 -11.25 0.46 14.85
CA ALA A 557 -11.36 -0.21 16.13
C ALA A 557 -10.15 0.14 17.01
N PHE A 558 -10.42 0.63 18.22
CA PHE A 558 -9.41 1.02 19.19
C PHE A 558 -9.64 0.30 20.50
N VAL A 559 -8.55 -0.05 21.18
CA VAL A 559 -8.56 -0.63 22.53
C VAL A 559 -7.87 0.36 23.45
N LEU A 560 -8.65 1.00 24.32
CA LEU A 560 -8.17 2.02 25.25
C LEU A 560 -7.96 1.40 26.62
N PRO A 561 -6.75 1.49 27.22
CA PRO A 561 -6.55 1.12 28.62
C PRO A 561 -7.50 1.88 29.52
N VAL A 562 -8.24 1.17 30.37
CA VAL A 562 -9.22 1.78 31.27
C VAL A 562 -8.49 2.53 32.37
N GLY A 563 -8.90 3.78 32.63
CA GLY A 563 -8.53 4.48 33.85
C GLY A 563 -9.37 3.98 35.04
N ASP A 564 -8.77 3.85 36.23
CA ASP A 564 -9.42 3.37 37.46
C ASP A 564 -10.76 4.07 37.78
N ALA A 565 -10.94 5.31 37.31
CA ALA A 565 -12.12 6.13 37.55
C ALA A 565 -13.28 5.89 36.58
N TRP A 566 -13.11 5.16 35.47
CA TRP A 566 -14.16 5.01 34.44
C TRP A 566 -15.29 4.08 34.85
N GLU A 567 -15.01 3.13 35.76
CA GLU A 567 -15.99 2.18 36.27
C GLU A 567 -17.17 2.92 36.92
N GLY A 568 -18.32 2.90 36.24
CA GLY A 568 -19.54 3.54 36.73
C GLY A 568 -19.61 5.06 36.54
N THR A 569 -18.64 5.69 35.87
CA THR A 569 -18.67 7.13 35.56
C THR A 569 -18.80 7.43 34.07
N LEU A 570 -18.24 6.59 33.18
CA LEU A 570 -18.38 6.75 31.73
C LEU A 570 -19.86 6.55 31.33
N SER A 571 -20.49 7.58 30.78
CA SER A 571 -21.92 7.59 30.44
C SER A 571 -22.21 7.97 29.00
N VAL A 572 -21.28 8.65 28.32
CA VAL A 572 -21.45 9.13 26.95
C VAL A 572 -20.14 8.95 26.18
N ILE A 573 -20.22 8.38 24.97
CA ILE A 573 -19.13 8.37 24.01
C ILE A 573 -19.59 9.12 22.77
N THR A 574 -18.80 10.10 22.32
CA THR A 574 -19.13 10.92 21.16
C THR A 574 -18.03 10.82 20.12
N LEU A 575 -18.41 10.47 18.89
CA LEU A 575 -17.57 10.58 17.70
C LEU A 575 -17.99 11.83 16.92
N THR A 576 -17.05 12.74 16.67
CA THR A 576 -17.26 13.99 15.93
C THR A 576 -16.29 14.08 14.77
N GLY A 577 -16.75 14.55 13.62
CA GLY A 577 -15.92 14.81 12.44
C GLY A 577 -16.62 15.69 11.39
N PRO A 578 -16.04 15.83 10.18
CA PRO A 578 -16.61 16.66 9.12
C PRO A 578 -18.05 16.31 8.71
N GLY A 579 -18.43 15.03 8.82
CA GLY A 579 -19.77 14.51 8.52
C GLY A 579 -20.81 14.68 9.63
N GLY A 580 -20.44 15.28 10.78
CA GLY A 580 -21.34 15.48 11.91
C GLY A 580 -20.85 14.81 13.19
N SER A 581 -21.77 14.45 14.08
CA SER A 581 -21.45 13.75 15.32
C SER A 581 -22.48 12.67 15.63
N VAL A 582 -22.01 11.59 16.23
CA VAL A 582 -22.84 10.49 16.73
C VAL A 582 -22.49 10.23 18.19
N VAL A 583 -23.51 9.88 18.96
CA VAL A 583 -23.41 9.61 20.39
C VAL A 583 -23.80 8.17 20.65
N LEU A 584 -23.00 7.48 21.47
CA LEU A 584 -23.31 6.19 22.06
C LEU A 584 -23.54 6.40 23.56
N ASP A 585 -24.71 6.00 24.06
CA ASP A 585 -25.08 6.05 25.47
C ASP A 585 -25.67 4.70 25.93
N GLY A 586 -26.12 4.63 27.18
CA GLY A 586 -26.46 3.38 27.88
C GLY A 586 -27.68 2.60 27.35
N TRP A 587 -28.46 3.13 26.39
CA TRP A 587 -29.62 2.45 25.83
C TRP A 587 -29.71 2.61 24.31
N SER A 588 -29.25 1.60 23.57
CA SER A 588 -29.54 1.46 22.14
C SER A 588 -30.32 0.18 21.81
N ASP A 589 -31.00 0.21 20.66
CA ASP A 589 -31.58 -0.97 20.02
C ASP A 589 -30.51 -1.88 19.39
N LEU A 590 -29.29 -1.38 19.24
CA LEU A 590 -28.14 -2.12 18.72
C LEU A 590 -27.59 -3.01 19.83
N SER A 591 -27.96 -4.29 19.80
CA SER A 591 -27.44 -5.28 20.74
C SER A 591 -26.40 -6.15 20.05
N MET A 592 -25.33 -6.46 20.79
CA MET A 592 -24.23 -7.23 20.25
C MET A 592 -23.64 -8.15 21.30
N ALA A 593 -23.27 -9.36 20.87
CA ALA A 593 -22.44 -10.26 21.65
C ALA A 593 -21.15 -10.61 20.92
N VAL A 594 -20.04 -10.58 21.66
CA VAL A 594 -18.75 -11.13 21.23
C VAL A 594 -18.50 -12.38 22.04
N VAL A 595 -18.31 -13.51 21.37
CA VAL A 595 -17.92 -14.77 22.02
C VAL A 595 -16.42 -14.94 21.83
N ARG A 596 -15.69 -15.30 22.89
CA ARG A 596 -14.24 -15.47 22.83
C ARG A 596 -13.72 -16.58 23.73
N GLU A 597 -12.53 -17.07 23.45
CA GLU A 597 -11.82 -17.97 24.36
C GLU A 597 -11.21 -17.14 25.51
N PRO A 598 -11.57 -17.39 26.78
CA PRO A 598 -11.19 -16.52 27.90
C PRO A 598 -9.69 -16.50 28.22
N ARG A 599 -8.91 -17.45 27.69
CA ARG A 599 -7.46 -17.57 27.97
C ARG A 599 -6.60 -16.87 26.93
N THR A 600 -6.89 -17.10 25.66
CA THR A 600 -6.15 -16.53 24.53
C THR A 600 -6.73 -15.19 24.11
N GLY A 601 -8.01 -14.96 24.41
CA GLY A 601 -8.76 -13.80 23.94
C GLY A 601 -9.32 -13.96 22.53
N GLU A 602 -9.04 -15.10 21.87
CA GLU A 602 -9.41 -15.39 20.48
C GLU A 602 -10.92 -15.30 20.27
N VAL A 603 -11.35 -14.54 19.27
CA VAL A 603 -12.77 -14.30 18.98
C VAL A 603 -13.36 -15.52 18.28
N ARG A 604 -14.58 -15.92 18.65
CA ARG A 604 -15.28 -17.09 18.08
C ARG A 604 -16.61 -16.73 17.43
N ALA A 605 -17.21 -15.62 17.82
CA ALA A 605 -18.36 -15.08 17.14
C ALA A 605 -18.51 -13.58 17.40
N ILE A 606 -19.04 -12.86 16.42
CA ILE A 606 -19.53 -11.48 16.55
C ILE A 606 -20.98 -11.49 16.07
N LEU A 607 -21.90 -11.34 17.02
CA LEU A 607 -23.33 -11.48 16.78
C LEU A 607 -24.05 -10.16 17.04
N ARG A 608 -24.83 -9.71 16.07
CA ARG A 608 -25.51 -8.41 16.05
C ARG A 608 -27.02 -8.61 16.11
N ASP A 609 -27.73 -7.55 16.48
CA ASP A 609 -29.20 -7.48 16.48
C ASP A 609 -29.85 -8.67 17.21
N LEU A 610 -29.28 -9.02 18.37
CA LEU A 610 -29.83 -10.05 19.22
C LEU A 610 -31.29 -9.71 19.59
N PRO A 611 -32.16 -10.72 19.77
CA PRO A 611 -33.56 -10.50 20.06
C PRO A 611 -33.75 -9.53 21.23
N ALA A 612 -34.74 -8.63 21.17
CA ALA A 612 -34.99 -7.64 22.21
C ALA A 612 -35.22 -8.24 23.62
N THR A 613 -35.53 -9.54 23.71
CA THR A 613 -35.61 -10.30 24.96
C THR A 613 -34.27 -10.51 25.65
N VAL A 614 -33.16 -10.33 24.93
CA VAL A 614 -31.80 -10.39 25.46
C VAL A 614 -31.48 -9.05 26.12
N LEU A 615 -31.55 -9.02 27.45
CA LEU A 615 -31.34 -7.81 28.25
C LEU A 615 -30.03 -7.83 29.02
N SER A 616 -29.39 -9.00 29.11
CA SER A 616 -28.18 -9.20 29.88
C SER A 616 -27.23 -10.18 29.18
N GLN A 617 -25.99 -10.21 29.66
CA GLN A 617 -24.98 -11.18 29.25
C GLN A 617 -25.44 -12.63 29.49
N ALA A 618 -26.18 -12.89 30.57
CA ALA A 618 -26.72 -14.22 30.86
C ALA A 618 -27.78 -14.64 29.83
N ASP A 619 -28.65 -13.71 29.41
CA ASP A 619 -29.64 -13.97 28.37
C ASP A 619 -28.94 -14.19 27.02
N ALA A 620 -27.91 -13.41 26.71
CA ALA A 620 -27.14 -13.54 25.47
C ALA A 620 -26.46 -14.91 25.41
N ALA A 621 -25.83 -15.35 26.52
CA ALA A 621 -25.24 -16.68 26.61
C ALA A 621 -26.26 -17.80 26.39
N ALA A 622 -27.52 -17.62 26.81
CA ALA A 622 -28.58 -18.59 26.58
C ALA A 622 -29.04 -18.66 25.10
N VAL A 623 -28.93 -17.55 24.36
CA VAL A 623 -29.32 -17.47 22.94
C VAL A 623 -28.20 -17.93 22.01
N VAL A 624 -26.95 -17.57 22.32
CA VAL A 624 -25.79 -17.80 21.46
C VAL A 624 -25.29 -19.26 21.53
N SER A 625 -25.77 -20.05 22.50
CA SER A 625 -25.36 -21.45 22.74
C SER A 625 -23.85 -21.68 22.59
N PRO A 626 -23.01 -20.94 23.34
CA PRO A 626 -21.56 -21.05 23.23
C PRO A 626 -21.10 -22.46 23.65
N ASP A 627 -20.05 -22.97 23.01
CA ASP A 627 -19.34 -24.16 23.50
C ASP A 627 -18.97 -23.96 24.99
N PRO A 628 -19.05 -25.00 25.82
CA PRO A 628 -18.72 -24.87 27.24
C PRO A 628 -17.28 -24.38 27.41
N GLY A 629 -17.12 -23.30 28.18
CA GLY A 629 -15.81 -22.70 28.47
C GLY A 629 -15.49 -21.43 27.68
N LEU A 630 -16.38 -20.96 26.80
CA LEU A 630 -16.25 -19.65 26.14
C LEU A 630 -16.81 -18.51 27.00
N GLU A 631 -16.19 -17.33 26.86
CA GLU A 631 -16.66 -16.07 27.41
C GLU A 631 -17.63 -15.41 26.43
N VAL A 632 -18.78 -14.95 26.92
CA VAL A 632 -19.73 -14.15 26.13
C VAL A 632 -19.70 -12.74 26.69
N LEU A 633 -19.26 -11.77 25.90
CA LEU A 633 -19.38 -10.35 26.20
C LEU A 633 -20.66 -9.85 25.54
N PHE A 634 -21.49 -9.10 26.28
CA PHE A 634 -22.74 -8.54 25.76
C PHE A 634 -22.80 -7.04 26.01
N SER A 635 -23.19 -6.29 24.99
CA SER A 635 -23.35 -4.84 25.08
C SER A 635 -24.51 -4.34 24.23
N ARG A 636 -25.12 -3.24 24.66
CA ARG A 636 -26.16 -2.50 23.92
C ARG A 636 -25.81 -1.02 23.74
N GLY A 637 -24.55 -0.67 23.91
CA GLY A 637 -24.08 0.71 23.98
C GLY A 637 -22.82 0.80 24.83
N ILE A 638 -22.87 1.54 25.92
CA ILE A 638 -21.79 1.57 26.92
C ILE A 638 -21.98 0.44 27.93
N PRO A 639 -20.92 -0.37 28.22
CA PRO A 639 -20.98 -1.42 29.22
C PRO A 639 -21.40 -0.91 30.61
N ALA A 640 -22.41 -1.55 31.21
CA ALA A 640 -22.86 -1.25 32.56
C ALA A 640 -21.79 -1.61 33.61
N GLY A 641 -21.87 -1.00 34.81
CA GLY A 641 -20.86 -1.12 35.87
C GLY A 641 -20.41 -2.55 36.24
N HIS A 642 -21.26 -3.58 36.08
CA HIS A 642 -20.88 -4.97 36.34
C HIS A 642 -19.95 -5.56 35.28
N ALA A 643 -20.06 -5.15 34.02
CA ALA A 643 -19.14 -5.57 32.94
C ALA A 643 -17.69 -5.13 33.21
N TRP A 644 -17.52 -4.08 34.01
CA TRP A 644 -16.21 -3.62 34.46
C TRP A 644 -15.63 -4.48 35.59
N ARG A 645 -16.44 -5.27 36.30
CA ARG A 645 -16.00 -6.00 37.52
C ARG A 645 -15.49 -7.43 37.26
N ARG A 646 -15.75 -7.98 36.06
CA ARG A 646 -15.71 -9.41 35.74
C ARG A 646 -16.71 -10.24 36.55
#